data_AF-A0A1V5DZZ4-F1
#
_entry.id   AF-A0A1V5DZZ4-F1
#
_cell.length_a   1.000
_cell.length_b   1.000
_cell.length_c   1.000
_cell.angle_alpha   90.00
_cell.angle_beta   90.00
_cell.angle_gamma   90.00
#
_symmetry.space_group_name_H-M   'P 1'
#
loop_
_entity.id
_entity.type
_entity.pdbx_description
1 polymer ?
#
loop_
_entity_poly.entity_id
_entity_poly.type
_entity_poly.pdbx_seq_one_letter_code
_entity_poly.pdbx_strand_id
1 'polypeptide(L)'
;MAAKDATATICALLILSALPVQSAEWRHRDIWLKNELGERISPAQNAADAYSPRKTCGTCHGYATITSGYHFQQGFDEMRDDYDPRRPWVLSPGRFGKGFTPGTFPGRVAAKSGTDPRGSDLSAYDWIGAGGKFDPDGRPLSAASGWMHPGGGPLEYGRKAGGKADFSRTLIEGEQRSRSHRDGDYSSRFAPDGQSHFEESGVVEGDCLMCHLPGYGMGRRNAELGRRNYRWAATAGAGLGEIRGAVFTYADPKAGPDSDAFAEGTWNLSRSPVVDYSWKDDRLFTKEGKLRGRLISKQVGSQSCLQCHRDMDARKAGTIHEAAYDVHIAAGLQCTDCHPLAGSTKTQRLRHNIAKGWSPQGTVRDRLDGTGMKTCARCHLEGRYRPARPGMPKEAPNPAKTHREKFPRASFHFSLLHCSACHATGQPGRAVYLEDFASGEESLYTADKLERIRLTDDWTVPVAAPWQPWMTRAERSNGNRSYVPCVTRASQWFGEKLDNGGIRPIDLASVRRAFRNAKGLTDVEVRDLKGNKVKTTTVATEADMGRMIRALTELGFSDVVFVADRVYGLTGDKVVPYEAPPAASSYSFPVYAKALQWFGERQENGEIKPISIQYVLQSFRALEGMTMQETKGGGGRLTAVPDVATGKDIRLAIRALTEMGFANVVFVAGRVYEVKKDKVTSSELPRGLRPPAGTGGHAPAKWFGERQADGSIRPIGAAHVRRALDGLRGLSMIEVRNERGQTVMAPTVATEKDIAAMIRSLSEAGFKNVVLVGQRLYEIRGGKLTSSEIVKPDERPSYAVFHNVAPVEKKTYGAKGSPDGCLDCHSDTAPFFTKLKILNVGRFLGENYPTPKEPNAEPQMYGWGIRSVPAHE
;
A
#
# COMPACT_ATOMS: atom_id res chain seq x y z
N MET A 1 27.14 -40.38 -78.82
CA MET A 1 28.18 -41.44 -78.70
C MET A 1 29.12 -41.04 -77.57
N ALA A 2 29.45 -41.83 -76.56
CA ALA A 2 28.93 -43.12 -76.13
C ALA A 2 29.28 -43.30 -74.62
N ALA A 3 28.28 -43.76 -73.87
CA ALA A 3 28.28 -44.67 -72.72
C ALA A 3 29.47 -44.77 -71.74
N LYS A 4 29.16 -44.63 -70.44
CA LYS A 4 29.76 -45.40 -69.33
C LYS A 4 28.73 -45.65 -68.21
N ASP A 5 28.28 -46.90 -68.11
CA ASP A 5 27.84 -47.61 -66.89
C ASP A 5 29.03 -48.48 -66.44
N ALA A 6 29.24 -48.96 -65.22
CA ALA A 6 28.67 -48.77 -63.88
C ALA A 6 29.65 -49.42 -62.89
N THR A 7 29.72 -48.97 -61.64
CA THR A 7 29.78 -49.85 -60.45
C THR A 7 29.65 -49.01 -59.17
N ALA A 8 28.56 -49.26 -58.44
CA ALA A 8 28.19 -48.58 -57.20
C ALA A 8 28.80 -49.29 -55.98
N THR A 9 29.38 -48.51 -55.06
CA THR A 9 29.69 -48.95 -53.70
C THR A 9 28.76 -48.20 -52.74
N ILE A 10 27.94 -48.95 -52.01
CA ILE A 10 26.96 -48.46 -51.04
C ILE A 10 27.70 -48.16 -49.71
N CYS A 11 27.87 -46.87 -49.38
CA CYS A 11 28.21 -46.44 -48.03
C CYS A 11 26.92 -46.23 -47.23
N ALA A 12 26.70 -47.04 -46.21
CA ALA A 12 25.60 -46.88 -45.26
C ALA A 12 25.81 -45.63 -44.40
N LEU A 13 24.98 -44.60 -44.62
CA LEU A 13 24.85 -43.44 -43.72
C LEU A 13 23.99 -43.84 -42.51
N LEU A 14 24.62 -43.98 -41.35
CA LEU A 14 23.95 -44.00 -40.04
C LEU A 14 23.38 -42.60 -39.77
N ILE A 15 22.11 -42.40 -40.11
CA ILE A 15 21.34 -41.25 -39.65
C ILE A 15 20.98 -41.51 -38.18
N LEU A 16 21.77 -40.98 -37.25
CA LEU A 16 21.32 -40.79 -35.87
C LEU A 16 20.24 -39.71 -35.89
N SER A 17 18.98 -40.13 -35.98
CA SER A 17 17.83 -39.31 -35.65
C SER A 17 17.89 -38.99 -34.16
N ALA A 18 18.40 -37.80 -33.83
CA ALA A 18 18.23 -37.22 -32.50
C ALA A 18 16.74 -36.95 -32.29
N LEU A 19 16.04 -37.92 -31.72
CA LEU A 19 14.70 -37.73 -31.19
C LEU A 19 14.76 -36.56 -30.19
N PRO A 20 13.86 -35.55 -30.28
CA PRO A 20 13.79 -34.54 -29.26
C PRO A 20 13.50 -35.24 -27.94
N VAL A 21 14.40 -35.12 -26.98
CA VAL A 21 14.14 -35.52 -25.59
C VAL A 21 12.99 -34.64 -25.13
N GLN A 22 11.76 -35.14 -25.26
CA GLN A 22 10.60 -34.57 -24.61
C GLN A 22 10.92 -34.62 -23.11
N SER A 23 11.24 -33.46 -22.54
CA SER A 23 11.36 -33.34 -21.10
C SER A 23 10.05 -33.84 -20.50
N ALA A 24 10.09 -34.91 -19.71
CA ALA A 24 8.92 -35.47 -19.08
C ALA A 24 8.13 -34.34 -18.40
N GLU A 25 6.92 -34.11 -18.88
CA GLU A 25 6.04 -33.05 -18.39
C GLU A 25 5.84 -33.28 -16.88
N TRP A 26 6.19 -32.29 -16.06
CA TRP A 26 5.99 -32.41 -14.62
C TRP A 26 4.49 -32.60 -14.35
N ARG A 27 4.14 -33.63 -13.57
CA ARG A 27 2.78 -33.88 -13.12
C ARG A 27 2.78 -34.15 -11.63
N HIS A 28 1.83 -33.57 -10.91
CA HIS A 28 1.57 -33.98 -9.53
C HIS A 28 1.01 -35.41 -9.53
N ARG A 29 1.29 -36.18 -8.47
CA ARG A 29 0.69 -37.51 -8.27
C ARG A 29 -0.79 -37.40 -7.92
N ASP A 30 -1.58 -38.43 -8.21
CA ASP A 30 -2.95 -38.53 -7.71
C ASP A 30 -2.95 -38.67 -6.19
N ILE A 31 -3.83 -37.95 -5.49
CA ILE A 31 -3.84 -37.86 -4.03
C ILE A 31 -5.21 -38.19 -3.44
N TRP A 32 -5.20 -38.75 -2.23
CA TRP A 32 -6.41 -38.85 -1.43
C TRP A 32 -6.77 -37.49 -0.84
N LEU A 33 -8.04 -37.10 -0.97
CA LEU A 33 -8.60 -36.03 -0.16
C LEU A 33 -8.74 -36.50 1.29
N LYS A 34 -8.65 -35.55 2.22
CA LYS A 34 -8.83 -35.79 3.65
C LYS A 34 -9.74 -34.74 4.26
N ASN A 35 -10.52 -35.16 5.26
CA ASN A 35 -11.32 -34.27 6.10
C ASN A 35 -10.43 -33.53 7.13
N GLU A 36 -11.03 -32.67 7.95
CA GLU A 36 -10.33 -31.89 8.99
C GLU A 36 -9.69 -32.75 10.08
N LEU A 37 -10.20 -33.96 10.30
CA LEU A 37 -9.62 -34.96 11.22
C LEU A 37 -8.39 -35.66 10.60
N GLY A 38 -8.20 -35.54 9.28
CA GLY A 38 -7.13 -36.17 8.53
C GLY A 38 -7.47 -37.57 8.00
N GLU A 39 -8.73 -37.96 8.12
CA GLU A 39 -9.26 -39.21 7.60
C GLU A 39 -9.50 -39.12 6.10
N ARG A 40 -9.48 -40.26 5.42
CA ARG A 40 -9.63 -40.32 3.96
C ARG A 40 -11.07 -40.04 3.55
N ILE A 41 -11.23 -39.20 2.53
CA ILE A 41 -12.49 -39.03 1.79
C ILE A 41 -12.41 -39.86 0.50
N SER A 42 -13.42 -40.69 0.27
CA SER A 42 -13.59 -41.53 -0.92
C SER A 42 -15.08 -41.84 -1.14
N PRO A 43 -15.48 -42.44 -2.27
CA PRO A 43 -16.87 -42.87 -2.47
C PRO A 43 -17.42 -43.79 -1.37
N ALA A 44 -16.55 -44.55 -0.68
CA ALA A 44 -16.95 -45.51 0.34
C ALA A 44 -16.72 -45.03 1.78
N GLN A 45 -16.00 -43.93 2.00
CA GLN A 45 -15.58 -43.46 3.32
C GLN A 45 -15.64 -41.95 3.39
N ASN A 46 -16.33 -41.41 4.41
CA ASN A 46 -16.42 -39.97 4.66
C ASN A 46 -16.87 -39.17 3.42
N ALA A 47 -17.71 -39.77 2.57
CA ALA A 47 -18.07 -39.26 1.25
C ALA A 47 -18.86 -37.95 1.29
N ALA A 48 -19.36 -37.56 2.47
CA ALA A 48 -20.10 -36.33 2.71
C ALA A 48 -19.23 -35.20 3.31
N ASP A 49 -17.98 -35.50 3.70
CA ASP A 49 -17.14 -34.57 4.44
C ASP A 49 -16.50 -33.52 3.53
N ALA A 50 -16.27 -32.33 4.07
CA ALA A 50 -15.48 -31.30 3.41
C ALA A 50 -14.00 -31.69 3.30
N TYR A 51 -13.39 -31.37 2.16
CA TYR A 51 -11.94 -31.49 2.00
C TYR A 51 -11.22 -30.40 2.83
N SER A 52 -10.20 -30.80 3.59
CA SER A 52 -9.28 -29.92 4.32
C SER A 52 -7.98 -29.72 3.52
N PRO A 53 -7.69 -28.50 3.03
CA PRO A 53 -6.38 -28.15 2.49
C PRO A 53 -5.21 -28.50 3.41
N ARG A 54 -5.33 -28.23 4.72
CA ARG A 54 -4.31 -28.50 5.74
C ARG A 54 -4.00 -29.99 5.81
N LYS A 55 -5.01 -30.85 5.88
CA LYS A 55 -4.78 -32.28 6.04
C LYS A 55 -4.47 -32.96 4.73
N THR A 56 -5.00 -32.49 3.61
CA THR A 56 -4.78 -33.08 2.29
C THR A 56 -3.42 -32.65 1.71
N CYS A 57 -3.27 -31.36 1.38
CA CYS A 57 -2.03 -30.84 0.80
C CYS A 57 -0.91 -30.77 1.84
N GLY A 58 -1.25 -30.44 3.09
CA GLY A 58 -0.29 -30.36 4.19
C GLY A 58 0.30 -31.70 4.63
N THR A 59 -0.26 -32.84 4.19
CA THR A 59 0.40 -34.15 4.37
C THR A 59 1.73 -34.22 3.61
N CYS A 60 1.84 -33.53 2.46
CA CYS A 60 3.04 -33.58 1.61
C CYS A 60 3.85 -32.29 1.64
N HIS A 61 3.22 -31.17 1.98
CA HIS A 61 3.81 -29.84 1.96
C HIS A 61 3.75 -29.21 3.35
N GLY A 62 4.76 -28.43 3.74
CA GLY A 62 4.79 -27.77 5.05
C GLY A 62 3.73 -26.67 5.17
N TYR A 63 2.48 -27.03 5.46
CA TYR A 63 1.33 -26.11 5.49
C TYR A 63 1.58 -24.89 6.36
N ALA A 64 2.05 -25.08 7.60
CA ALA A 64 2.36 -23.96 8.51
C ALA A 64 3.48 -23.04 7.97
N THR A 65 4.44 -23.60 7.20
CA THR A 65 5.45 -22.76 6.53
C THR A 65 4.80 -21.97 5.40
N ILE A 66 3.96 -22.61 4.57
CA ILE A 66 3.26 -21.99 3.45
C ILE A 66 2.38 -20.84 3.92
N THR A 67 1.53 -21.08 4.92
CA THR A 67 0.58 -20.09 5.44
C THR A 67 1.22 -19.03 6.32
N SER A 68 2.52 -19.15 6.66
CA SER A 68 3.28 -18.06 7.31
C SER A 68 3.58 -16.87 6.38
N GLY A 69 3.32 -17.02 5.07
CA GLY A 69 3.47 -15.96 4.08
C GLY A 69 2.53 -14.79 4.31
N TYR A 70 2.99 -13.58 4.01
CA TYR A 70 2.20 -12.37 4.24
C TYR A 70 0.86 -12.36 3.47
N HIS A 71 0.73 -13.11 2.37
CA HIS A 71 -0.52 -13.18 1.60
C HIS A 71 -1.63 -13.92 2.37
N PHE A 72 -1.26 -14.92 3.18
CA PHE A 72 -2.14 -15.66 4.09
C PHE A 72 -2.29 -14.97 5.45
N GLN A 73 -1.27 -14.23 5.89
CA GLN A 73 -1.36 -13.53 7.18
C GLN A 73 -2.09 -12.19 7.07
N GLN A 74 -1.91 -11.47 5.95
CA GLN A 74 -2.43 -10.11 5.74
C GLN A 74 -2.28 -9.18 6.97
N GLY A 75 -1.12 -9.21 7.64
CA GLY A 75 -0.82 -8.40 8.82
C GLY A 75 -1.26 -9.00 10.16
N PHE A 76 -1.98 -10.12 10.17
CA PHE A 76 -2.41 -10.82 11.38
C PHE A 76 -1.24 -11.19 12.30
N ASP A 77 -0.10 -11.57 11.73
CA ASP A 77 1.12 -11.91 12.48
C ASP A 77 1.80 -10.70 13.15
N GLU A 78 1.34 -9.48 12.89
CA GLU A 78 1.78 -8.24 13.54
C GLU A 78 0.65 -7.55 14.34
N MET A 79 -0.53 -8.16 14.38
CA MET A 79 -1.75 -7.59 14.95
C MET A 79 -1.68 -7.48 16.48
N ARG A 80 -2.26 -6.40 17.01
CA ARG A 80 -2.48 -6.15 18.44
C ARG A 80 -3.52 -5.03 18.61
N ASP A 81 -4.23 -5.01 19.73
CA ASP A 81 -5.27 -4.00 19.96
C ASP A 81 -4.69 -2.57 20.09
N ASP A 82 -3.44 -2.45 20.53
CA ASP A 82 -2.68 -1.20 20.65
C ASP A 82 -1.73 -0.96 19.45
N TYR A 83 -2.10 -1.43 18.25
CA TYR A 83 -1.19 -1.42 17.10
C TYR A 83 -0.81 0.00 16.66
N ASP A 84 -1.80 0.87 16.46
CA ASP A 84 -1.59 2.28 16.15
C ASP A 84 -2.20 3.16 17.27
N PRO A 85 -1.38 3.72 18.18
CA PRO A 85 -1.87 4.58 19.26
C PRO A 85 -2.53 5.88 18.78
N ARG A 86 -2.24 6.35 17.56
CA ARG A 86 -2.91 7.52 16.97
C ARG A 86 -4.24 7.15 16.34
N ARG A 87 -4.34 5.92 15.84
CA ARG A 87 -5.54 5.38 15.20
C ARG A 87 -5.93 4.09 15.92
N PRO A 88 -6.50 4.16 17.14
CA PRO A 88 -6.75 2.97 17.98
C PRO A 88 -7.70 1.94 17.34
N TRP A 89 -8.42 2.31 16.27
CA TRP A 89 -9.23 1.39 15.46
C TRP A 89 -8.42 0.63 14.39
N VAL A 90 -7.13 0.91 14.22
CA VAL A 90 -6.21 0.19 13.31
C VAL A 90 -5.42 -0.81 14.14
N LEU A 91 -5.74 -2.09 13.95
CA LEU A 91 -5.22 -3.19 14.78
C LEU A 91 -4.06 -3.94 14.12
N SER A 92 -3.84 -3.75 12.82
CA SER A 92 -2.81 -4.45 12.06
C SER A 92 -2.38 -3.64 10.83
N PRO A 93 -1.26 -3.99 10.17
CA PRO A 93 -0.84 -3.35 8.92
C PRO A 93 -1.67 -3.76 7.69
N GLY A 94 -2.46 -4.83 7.77
CA GLY A 94 -3.22 -5.36 6.65
C GLY A 94 -4.73 -5.36 6.84
N ARG A 95 -5.47 -5.90 5.86
CA ARG A 95 -6.92 -5.67 5.73
C ARG A 95 -7.70 -6.10 6.98
N PHE A 96 -7.32 -7.24 7.56
CA PHE A 96 -7.83 -7.69 8.85
C PHE A 96 -7.19 -6.87 9.97
N GLY A 97 -7.85 -5.79 10.38
CA GLY A 97 -7.36 -4.87 11.42
C GLY A 97 -7.19 -3.43 10.94
N LYS A 98 -6.68 -3.19 9.73
CA LYS A 98 -6.59 -1.84 9.15
C LYS A 98 -7.92 -1.37 8.54
N GLY A 99 -8.69 -2.30 7.96
CA GLY A 99 -9.85 -2.00 7.14
C GLY A 99 -9.49 -1.48 5.74
N PHE A 100 -10.52 -1.00 5.05
CA PHE A 100 -10.43 -0.34 3.75
C PHE A 100 -10.41 1.20 3.93
N THR A 101 -10.56 1.96 2.84
CA THR A 101 -10.65 3.44 2.88
C THR A 101 -11.73 3.87 3.88
N PRO A 102 -11.58 5.02 4.59
CA PRO A 102 -12.63 5.54 5.46
C PRO A 102 -13.98 5.52 4.75
N GLY A 103 -15.00 4.93 5.38
CA GLY A 103 -16.34 4.88 4.79
C GLY A 103 -16.54 3.84 3.69
N THR A 104 -15.70 2.81 3.54
CA THR A 104 -16.01 1.72 2.59
C THR A 104 -16.57 0.45 3.25
N PHE A 105 -17.40 -0.27 2.49
CA PHE A 105 -18.04 -1.53 2.84
C PHE A 105 -17.06 -2.69 2.51
N PRO A 106 -16.45 -3.35 3.51
CA PRO A 106 -17.07 -3.73 4.77
C PRO A 106 -16.31 -3.26 6.02
N GLY A 107 -17.01 -3.28 7.15
CA GLY A 107 -16.52 -2.81 8.45
C GLY A 107 -15.16 -3.41 8.86
N ARG A 108 -14.46 -2.66 9.71
CA ARG A 108 -13.21 -3.11 10.32
C ARG A 108 -13.47 -4.27 11.28
N VAL A 109 -12.45 -5.10 11.52
CA VAL A 109 -12.57 -6.10 12.58
C VAL A 109 -12.43 -5.42 13.95
N ALA A 110 -13.24 -5.82 14.91
CA ALA A 110 -13.24 -5.30 16.27
C ALA A 110 -11.96 -5.69 17.02
N ALA A 111 -11.58 -4.88 18.01
CA ALA A 111 -10.53 -5.23 18.97
C ALA A 111 -10.91 -6.51 19.73
N LYS A 112 -9.90 -7.24 20.23
CA LYS A 112 -10.17 -8.52 20.91
C LYS A 112 -11.05 -8.32 22.15
N SER A 113 -10.70 -7.37 22.99
CA SER A 113 -11.48 -6.97 24.15
C SER A 113 -12.16 -5.63 23.88
N GLY A 114 -13.33 -5.66 23.25
CA GLY A 114 -14.14 -4.47 23.02
C GLY A 114 -14.59 -4.34 21.58
N THR A 115 -15.89 -4.48 21.37
CA THR A 115 -16.57 -3.96 20.19
C THR A 115 -16.96 -2.51 20.46
N ASP A 116 -16.93 -1.66 19.43
CA ASP A 116 -17.60 -0.36 19.51
C ASP A 116 -19.03 -0.62 20.01
N PRO A 117 -19.48 0.00 21.13
CA PRO A 117 -20.82 -0.21 21.66
C PRO A 117 -21.93 0.14 20.67
N ARG A 118 -21.60 0.88 19.59
CA ARG A 118 -22.50 1.24 18.49
C ARG A 118 -22.53 0.19 17.37
N GLY A 119 -21.74 -0.88 17.46
CA GLY A 119 -21.81 -2.05 16.58
C GLY A 119 -21.22 -1.85 15.18
N SER A 120 -20.32 -0.88 15.00
CA SER A 120 -19.71 -0.51 13.71
C SER A 120 -18.63 -1.50 13.24
N ASP A 121 -17.90 -2.10 14.18
CA ASP A 121 -16.87 -3.10 13.89
C ASP A 121 -17.46 -4.52 13.84
N LEU A 122 -16.88 -5.36 13.00
CA LEU A 122 -17.25 -6.77 12.80
C LEU A 122 -16.40 -7.68 13.69
N SER A 123 -16.96 -8.76 14.21
CA SER A 123 -16.13 -9.82 14.75
C SER A 123 -15.33 -10.51 13.64
N ALA A 124 -14.30 -11.30 13.99
CA ALA A 124 -13.61 -12.15 13.02
C ALA A 124 -14.60 -13.04 12.29
N TYR A 125 -15.54 -13.66 13.01
CA TYR A 125 -16.59 -14.50 12.46
C TYR A 125 -17.43 -13.78 11.39
N ASP A 126 -17.90 -12.58 11.67
CA ASP A 126 -18.71 -11.79 10.73
C ASP A 126 -17.87 -11.24 9.57
N TRP A 127 -16.63 -10.84 9.83
CA TRP A 127 -15.72 -10.29 8.82
C TRP A 127 -15.47 -11.28 7.66
N ILE A 128 -15.49 -12.59 7.92
CA ILE A 128 -15.23 -13.63 6.92
C ILE A 128 -16.30 -13.64 5.82
N GLY A 129 -17.57 -13.63 6.20
CA GLY A 129 -18.68 -13.94 5.29
C GLY A 129 -19.90 -13.03 5.37
N ALA A 130 -20.04 -12.21 6.41
CA ALA A 130 -21.27 -11.46 6.62
C ALA A 130 -21.51 -10.37 5.56
N GLY A 131 -22.76 -10.27 5.12
CA GLY A 131 -23.18 -9.34 4.06
C GLY A 131 -22.73 -9.74 2.65
N GLY A 132 -22.02 -10.86 2.48
CA GLY A 132 -21.61 -11.34 1.15
C GLY A 132 -22.77 -11.95 0.38
N LYS A 133 -23.17 -11.33 -0.73
CA LYS A 133 -24.30 -11.77 -1.58
C LYS A 133 -23.97 -11.74 -3.06
N PHE A 134 -24.55 -12.68 -3.78
CA PHE A 134 -24.58 -12.71 -5.24
C PHE A 134 -26.03 -12.55 -5.72
N ASP A 135 -26.22 -11.92 -6.87
CA ASP A 135 -27.51 -11.92 -7.57
C ASP A 135 -27.79 -13.29 -8.22
N PRO A 136 -29.00 -13.53 -8.74
CA PRO A 136 -29.33 -14.80 -9.41
C PRO A 136 -28.47 -15.11 -10.63
N ASP A 137 -27.87 -14.10 -11.25
CA ASP A 137 -26.97 -14.22 -12.40
C ASP A 137 -25.52 -14.49 -11.96
N GLY A 138 -25.26 -14.61 -10.65
CA GLY A 138 -23.96 -14.90 -10.06
C GLY A 138 -23.03 -13.68 -9.95
N ARG A 139 -23.55 -12.45 -10.08
CA ARG A 139 -22.76 -11.23 -9.91
C ARG A 139 -22.76 -10.78 -8.45
N PRO A 140 -21.64 -10.28 -7.91
CA PRO A 140 -21.61 -9.73 -6.56
C PRO A 140 -22.60 -8.58 -6.37
N LEU A 141 -23.60 -8.74 -5.48
CA LEU A 141 -24.44 -7.66 -4.99
C LEU A 141 -23.74 -6.88 -3.86
N SER A 142 -22.99 -7.62 -3.04
CA SER A 142 -22.24 -7.09 -1.92
C SER A 142 -21.11 -8.07 -1.57
N ALA A 143 -19.91 -7.57 -1.33
CA ALA A 143 -18.75 -8.40 -1.01
C ALA A 143 -18.47 -8.38 0.50
N ALA A 144 -18.33 -9.55 1.11
CA ALA A 144 -17.80 -9.65 2.49
C ALA A 144 -16.27 -9.42 2.50
N SER A 145 -15.72 -8.97 3.64
CA SER A 145 -14.30 -8.59 3.71
C SER A 145 -13.38 -9.79 3.46
N GLY A 146 -13.77 -10.97 3.93
CA GLY A 146 -13.02 -12.22 3.78
C GLY A 146 -12.99 -12.80 2.37
N TRP A 147 -13.80 -12.30 1.43
CA TRP A 147 -13.87 -12.84 0.06
C TRP A 147 -12.55 -12.75 -0.72
N MET A 148 -11.69 -11.80 -0.36
CA MET A 148 -10.37 -11.60 -1.00
C MET A 148 -9.22 -12.24 -0.19
N HIS A 149 -9.53 -12.97 0.89
CA HIS A 149 -8.53 -13.63 1.70
C HIS A 149 -8.35 -15.10 1.27
N PRO A 150 -7.11 -15.60 1.07
CA PRO A 150 -6.84 -16.97 0.62
C PRO A 150 -7.16 -18.08 1.65
N GLY A 151 -7.79 -17.75 2.78
CA GLY A 151 -7.84 -18.61 3.97
C GLY A 151 -6.55 -18.60 4.79
N GLY A 152 -6.53 -19.34 5.90
CA GLY A 152 -5.43 -19.35 6.87
C GLY A 152 -5.36 -18.06 7.69
N GLY A 153 -4.30 -17.90 8.50
CA GLY A 153 -4.09 -16.70 9.32
C GLY A 153 -5.33 -16.35 10.14
N PRO A 154 -5.90 -15.13 10.00
CA PRO A 154 -7.07 -14.69 10.78
C PRO A 154 -8.37 -15.43 10.46
N LEU A 155 -8.42 -16.24 9.39
CA LEU A 155 -9.57 -17.05 9.01
C LEU A 155 -9.54 -18.46 9.62
N GLU A 156 -8.42 -18.82 10.26
CA GLU A 156 -8.19 -20.14 10.84
C GLU A 156 -7.88 -20.05 12.35
N TYR A 157 -7.23 -18.97 12.78
CA TYR A 157 -6.70 -18.78 14.12
C TYR A 157 -7.29 -17.54 14.80
N GLY A 158 -7.55 -17.64 16.11
CA GLY A 158 -8.05 -16.53 16.92
C GLY A 158 -6.96 -15.63 17.48
N ARG A 159 -7.34 -14.69 18.35
CA ARG A 159 -6.42 -13.80 19.08
C ARG A 159 -6.38 -14.10 20.57
N LYS A 160 -5.22 -13.87 21.18
CA LYS A 160 -5.02 -13.81 22.64
C LYS A 160 -5.52 -12.47 23.19
N ALA A 161 -5.57 -12.36 24.51
CA ALA A 161 -5.78 -11.07 25.18
C ALA A 161 -4.82 -9.99 24.64
N GLY A 162 -5.35 -8.79 24.42
CA GLY A 162 -4.63 -7.67 23.77
C GLY A 162 -4.50 -7.79 22.25
N GLY A 163 -5.27 -8.68 21.59
CA GLY A 163 -5.41 -8.71 20.14
C GLY A 163 -4.30 -9.39 19.35
N LYS A 164 -3.32 -10.01 20.03
CA LYS A 164 -2.21 -10.70 19.37
C LYS A 164 -2.66 -12.02 18.76
N ALA A 165 -2.17 -12.36 17.57
CA ALA A 165 -2.46 -13.64 16.93
C ALA A 165 -2.16 -14.85 17.85
N ASP A 166 -3.05 -15.83 17.87
CA ASP A 166 -2.90 -17.11 18.56
C ASP A 166 -2.81 -18.29 17.58
N PHE A 167 -1.61 -18.55 17.08
CA PHE A 167 -1.37 -19.71 16.21
C PHE A 167 -1.44 -21.08 16.92
N SER A 168 -1.66 -21.09 18.24
CA SER A 168 -1.76 -22.35 19.01
C SER A 168 -3.17 -22.92 19.05
N ARG A 169 -4.18 -22.15 18.65
CA ARG A 169 -5.60 -22.55 18.72
C ARG A 169 -6.37 -22.07 17.51
N THR A 170 -7.12 -22.96 16.91
CA THR A 170 -8.07 -22.60 15.86
C THR A 170 -9.20 -21.73 16.41
N LEU A 171 -9.95 -21.06 15.53
CA LEU A 171 -11.14 -20.31 15.93
C LEU A 171 -12.21 -21.21 16.59
N ILE A 172 -12.34 -22.48 16.17
CA ILE A 172 -13.22 -23.47 16.80
C ILE A 172 -12.80 -23.73 18.25
N GLU A 173 -11.52 -24.06 18.47
CA GLU A 173 -11.01 -24.35 19.82
C GLU A 173 -11.05 -23.13 20.74
N GLY A 174 -10.94 -21.94 20.16
CA GLY A 174 -11.01 -20.68 20.89
C GLY A 174 -12.43 -20.27 21.24
N GLU A 175 -13.40 -20.51 20.36
CA GLU A 175 -14.83 -20.25 20.58
C GLU A 175 -15.34 -20.99 21.82
N GLN A 176 -15.04 -22.29 21.95
CA GLN A 176 -15.42 -23.12 23.10
C GLN A 176 -14.90 -22.62 24.45
N ARG A 177 -13.89 -21.75 24.44
CA ARG A 177 -13.26 -21.18 25.64
C ARG A 177 -13.64 -19.72 25.86
N SER A 178 -14.27 -19.08 24.89
CA SER A 178 -14.74 -17.71 25.02
C SER A 178 -15.86 -17.64 26.05
N ARG A 179 -15.85 -16.58 26.85
CA ARG A 179 -16.91 -16.30 27.83
C ARG A 179 -17.49 -14.89 27.68
N SER A 180 -17.10 -14.18 26.62
CA SER A 180 -17.46 -12.77 26.42
C SER A 180 -18.33 -12.61 25.17
N HIS A 181 -19.51 -12.04 25.36
CA HIS A 181 -20.42 -11.66 24.25
C HIS A 181 -19.93 -10.44 23.44
N ARG A 182 -18.79 -9.85 23.81
CA ARG A 182 -18.16 -8.73 23.08
C ARG A 182 -16.74 -9.05 22.62
N ASP A 183 -16.44 -10.34 22.48
CA ASP A 183 -15.16 -10.78 21.97
C ASP A 183 -15.06 -10.49 20.46
N GLY A 184 -14.03 -9.76 20.05
CA GLY A 184 -13.84 -9.39 18.65
C GLY A 184 -13.58 -10.55 17.69
N ASP A 185 -13.39 -11.78 18.17
CA ASP A 185 -13.35 -12.99 17.34
C ASP A 185 -14.65 -13.78 17.40
N TYR A 186 -15.23 -13.92 18.61
CA TYR A 186 -16.23 -14.95 18.94
C TYR A 186 -17.66 -14.42 19.19
N SER A 187 -17.94 -13.20 18.76
CA SER A 187 -19.29 -12.62 18.75
C SER A 187 -19.87 -12.63 17.34
N SER A 188 -21.18 -12.44 17.20
CA SER A 188 -21.80 -12.11 15.91
C SER A 188 -22.94 -11.15 16.13
N ARG A 189 -23.04 -10.11 15.29
CA ARG A 189 -24.23 -9.23 15.31
C ARG A 189 -25.37 -9.75 14.44
N PHE A 190 -25.12 -10.81 13.67
CA PHE A 190 -26.09 -11.39 12.73
C PHE A 190 -26.69 -12.70 13.23
N ALA A 191 -26.00 -13.39 14.15
CA ALA A 191 -26.52 -14.57 14.80
C ALA A 191 -27.60 -14.18 15.83
N PRO A 192 -28.66 -14.99 15.99
CA PRO A 192 -29.78 -14.66 16.89
C PRO A 192 -29.39 -14.62 18.37
N ASP A 193 -28.32 -15.33 18.75
CA ASP A 193 -27.80 -15.41 20.11
C ASP A 193 -26.60 -14.47 20.37
N GLY A 194 -26.22 -13.69 19.37
CA GLY A 194 -25.09 -12.76 19.48
C GLY A 194 -23.70 -13.41 19.43
N GLN A 195 -23.59 -14.71 19.16
CA GLN A 195 -22.34 -15.47 19.25
C GLN A 195 -21.84 -15.94 17.88
N SER A 196 -20.54 -16.21 17.78
CA SER A 196 -20.02 -16.96 16.64
C SER A 196 -20.47 -18.42 16.70
N HIS A 197 -20.46 -19.08 15.54
CA HIS A 197 -20.83 -20.49 15.38
C HIS A 197 -19.77 -21.19 14.53
N PHE A 198 -18.50 -21.09 14.93
CA PHE A 198 -17.36 -21.73 14.26
C PHE A 198 -17.41 -23.25 14.38
N GLU A 199 -17.99 -23.83 15.44
CA GLU A 199 -18.20 -25.26 15.55
C GLU A 199 -19.02 -25.82 14.37
N GLU A 200 -20.14 -25.16 14.04
CA GLU A 200 -21.03 -25.50 12.94
C GLU A 200 -20.46 -25.06 11.58
N SER A 201 -19.93 -23.83 11.51
CA SER A 201 -19.41 -23.22 10.27
C SER A 201 -18.08 -23.80 9.80
N GLY A 202 -17.27 -24.27 10.76
CA GLY A 202 -15.84 -24.50 10.62
C GLY A 202 -15.03 -23.24 10.35
N VAL A 203 -13.77 -23.42 9.96
CA VAL A 203 -12.83 -22.33 9.64
C VAL A 203 -12.44 -22.36 8.16
N VAL A 204 -11.89 -21.25 7.65
CA VAL A 204 -11.37 -21.20 6.28
C VAL A 204 -9.86 -21.42 6.30
N GLU A 205 -9.45 -22.67 6.09
CA GLU A 205 -8.04 -23.05 5.91
C GLU A 205 -7.43 -22.38 4.67
N GLY A 206 -6.11 -22.22 4.66
CA GLY A 206 -5.31 -21.73 3.52
C GLY A 206 -5.50 -22.60 2.29
N ASP A 207 -6.21 -22.07 1.31
CA ASP A 207 -6.63 -22.81 0.13
C ASP A 207 -5.51 -22.88 -0.91
N CYS A 208 -4.85 -24.03 -0.95
CA CYS A 208 -3.76 -24.29 -1.90
C CYS A 208 -4.25 -24.33 -3.36
N LEU A 209 -5.46 -24.86 -3.60
CA LEU A 209 -6.02 -25.02 -4.94
C LEU A 209 -6.44 -23.69 -5.53
N MET A 210 -6.75 -22.68 -4.70
CA MET A 210 -7.04 -21.33 -5.18
C MET A 210 -5.96 -20.76 -6.11
N CYS A 211 -4.68 -21.09 -5.86
CA CYS A 211 -3.57 -20.71 -6.73
C CYS A 211 -3.13 -21.82 -7.69
N HIS A 212 -3.15 -23.07 -7.23
CA HIS A 212 -2.57 -24.21 -7.94
C HIS A 212 -3.55 -24.97 -8.85
N LEU A 213 -4.85 -24.69 -8.80
CA LEU A 213 -5.86 -25.27 -9.69
C LEU A 213 -6.29 -24.24 -10.75
N PRO A 214 -5.86 -24.38 -12.02
CA PRO A 214 -6.42 -23.57 -13.10
C PRO A 214 -7.93 -23.76 -13.18
N GLY A 215 -8.68 -22.65 -13.22
CA GLY A 215 -10.14 -22.69 -13.26
C GLY A 215 -10.83 -22.84 -11.90
N TYR A 216 -10.11 -22.64 -10.79
CA TYR A 216 -10.72 -22.48 -9.47
C TYR A 216 -11.88 -21.46 -9.53
N GLY A 217 -13.01 -21.78 -8.91
CA GLY A 217 -14.23 -20.98 -8.95
C GLY A 217 -14.38 -20.09 -7.71
N MET A 218 -13.75 -18.91 -7.72
CA MET A 218 -13.83 -17.95 -6.60
C MET A 218 -15.29 -17.56 -6.24
N GLY A 219 -16.17 -17.40 -7.23
CA GLY A 219 -17.59 -17.10 -6.97
C GLY A 219 -18.29 -18.19 -6.15
N ARG A 220 -18.07 -19.46 -6.48
CA ARG A 220 -18.63 -20.61 -5.73
C ARG A 220 -18.10 -20.65 -4.29
N ARG A 221 -16.78 -20.48 -4.12
CA ARG A 221 -16.16 -20.37 -2.80
C ARG A 221 -16.80 -19.27 -1.96
N ASN A 222 -16.92 -18.07 -2.52
CA ASN A 222 -17.39 -16.90 -1.81
C ASN A 222 -18.90 -16.95 -1.51
N ALA A 223 -19.68 -17.66 -2.34
CA ALA A 223 -21.09 -17.95 -2.05
C ALA A 223 -21.22 -18.80 -0.77
N GLU A 224 -20.35 -19.79 -0.60
CA GLU A 224 -20.30 -20.61 0.63
C GLU A 224 -19.86 -19.78 1.85
N LEU A 225 -18.91 -18.85 1.69
CA LEU A 225 -18.59 -17.90 2.77
C LEU A 225 -19.79 -17.05 3.16
N GLY A 226 -20.56 -16.55 2.20
CA GLY A 226 -21.81 -15.82 2.44
C GLY A 226 -22.87 -16.67 3.16
N ARG A 227 -22.82 -18.00 3.05
CA ARG A 227 -23.70 -18.94 3.76
C ARG A 227 -23.16 -19.43 5.10
N ARG A 228 -22.01 -18.90 5.53
CA ARG A 228 -21.26 -19.34 6.73
C ARG A 228 -20.79 -20.79 6.65
N ASN A 229 -20.69 -21.34 5.43
CA ASN A 229 -20.16 -22.67 5.17
C ASN A 229 -18.63 -22.62 5.05
N TYR A 230 -17.95 -22.09 6.07
CA TYR A 230 -16.51 -21.80 6.03
C TYR A 230 -15.65 -23.04 5.75
N ARG A 231 -15.97 -24.18 6.39
CA ARG A 231 -15.30 -25.49 6.18
C ARG A 231 -15.39 -25.98 4.73
N TRP A 232 -16.52 -25.72 4.06
CA TRP A 232 -16.84 -26.27 2.74
C TRP A 232 -16.39 -25.38 1.57
N ALA A 233 -16.06 -24.12 1.84
CA ALA A 233 -15.78 -23.13 0.81
C ALA A 233 -14.65 -23.54 -0.16
N ALA A 234 -13.58 -24.16 0.35
CA ALA A 234 -12.48 -24.64 -0.49
C ALA A 234 -12.90 -25.79 -1.42
N THR A 235 -13.79 -26.67 -0.95
CA THR A 235 -14.34 -27.79 -1.72
C THR A 235 -15.20 -27.28 -2.89
N ALA A 236 -16.09 -26.31 -2.61
CA ALA A 236 -16.93 -25.66 -3.61
C ALA A 236 -16.10 -24.86 -4.62
N GLY A 237 -15.12 -24.09 -4.15
CA GLY A 237 -14.23 -23.30 -4.99
C GLY A 237 -13.40 -24.16 -5.94
N ALA A 238 -12.86 -25.28 -5.45
CA ALA A 238 -12.14 -26.25 -6.27
C ALA A 238 -13.05 -27.05 -7.22
N GLY A 239 -14.37 -26.94 -7.08
CA GLY A 239 -15.33 -27.65 -7.93
C GLY A 239 -15.31 -29.17 -7.75
N LEU A 240 -14.96 -29.64 -6.55
CA LEU A 240 -14.85 -31.07 -6.25
C LEU A 240 -16.23 -31.73 -6.09
N GLY A 241 -17.24 -30.94 -5.75
CA GLY A 241 -18.61 -31.36 -5.52
C GLY A 241 -19.51 -30.18 -5.23
N GLU A 242 -20.80 -30.46 -5.07
CA GLU A 242 -21.81 -29.48 -4.68
C GLU A 242 -22.06 -29.53 -3.18
N ILE A 243 -22.26 -28.37 -2.55
CA ILE A 243 -22.54 -28.28 -1.12
C ILE A 243 -24.06 -28.29 -0.92
N ARG A 244 -24.55 -29.24 -0.11
CA ARG A 244 -25.96 -29.38 0.26
C ARG A 244 -26.16 -28.90 1.69
N GLY A 245 -27.06 -27.95 1.87
CA GLY A 245 -27.31 -27.30 3.16
C GLY A 245 -26.47 -26.03 3.36
N ALA A 246 -26.82 -25.27 4.40
CA ALA A 246 -26.14 -24.04 4.77
C ALA A 246 -26.30 -23.80 6.27
N VAL A 247 -25.26 -23.23 6.89
CA VAL A 247 -25.35 -22.72 8.27
C VAL A 247 -26.23 -21.48 8.33
N PHE A 248 -26.17 -20.62 7.31
CA PHE A 248 -27.02 -19.44 7.18
C PHE A 248 -27.60 -19.31 5.77
N THR A 249 -28.90 -19.04 5.70
CA THR A 249 -29.62 -18.79 4.45
C THR A 249 -30.29 -17.43 4.50
N TYR A 250 -29.97 -16.55 3.56
CA TYR A 250 -30.64 -15.25 3.43
C TYR A 250 -32.13 -15.42 3.14
N ALA A 251 -32.97 -14.64 3.83
CA ALA A 251 -34.41 -14.60 3.58
C ALA A 251 -34.71 -14.03 2.18
N ASP A 252 -34.03 -12.93 1.83
CA ASP A 252 -34.00 -12.38 0.48
C ASP A 252 -32.56 -12.30 -0.05
N PRO A 253 -32.16 -13.23 -0.94
CA PRO A 253 -30.86 -13.19 -1.61
C PRO A 253 -30.64 -11.96 -2.49
N LYS A 254 -31.71 -11.29 -2.96
CA LYS A 254 -31.65 -10.12 -3.86
C LYS A 254 -31.61 -8.79 -3.11
N ALA A 255 -31.95 -8.78 -1.82
CA ALA A 255 -31.88 -7.57 -0.99
C ALA A 255 -30.43 -7.06 -0.95
N GLY A 256 -30.20 -5.86 -1.50
CA GLY A 256 -28.93 -5.14 -1.45
C GLY A 256 -28.71 -4.39 -0.13
N PRO A 257 -27.53 -3.78 0.09
CA PRO A 257 -27.15 -3.14 1.35
C PRO A 257 -28.07 -2.01 1.86
N ASP A 258 -28.99 -1.54 1.03
CA ASP A 258 -29.92 -0.45 1.35
C ASP A 258 -31.29 -0.94 1.85
N SER A 259 -31.51 -2.26 1.81
CA SER A 259 -32.73 -2.91 2.25
C SER A 259 -32.63 -3.35 3.71
N ASP A 260 -33.70 -3.19 4.48
CA ASP A 260 -33.78 -3.72 5.84
C ASP A 260 -33.66 -5.26 5.86
N ALA A 261 -34.10 -5.93 4.78
CA ALA A 261 -33.96 -7.38 4.59
C ALA A 261 -32.53 -7.82 4.17
N PHE A 262 -31.56 -6.89 4.09
CA PHE A 262 -30.21 -7.21 3.63
C PHE A 262 -29.53 -8.29 4.46
N ALA A 263 -29.71 -8.25 5.78
CA ALA A 263 -29.03 -9.13 6.71
C ALA A 263 -29.91 -10.29 7.21
N GLU A 264 -31.21 -10.26 6.90
CA GLU A 264 -32.18 -11.21 7.41
C GLU A 264 -32.01 -12.60 6.81
N GLY A 265 -32.28 -13.63 7.62
CA GLY A 265 -32.16 -15.00 7.20
C GLY A 265 -32.40 -16.01 8.30
N THR A 266 -32.25 -17.28 7.96
CA THR A 266 -32.45 -18.42 8.85
C THR A 266 -31.13 -19.11 9.13
N TRP A 267 -30.91 -19.41 10.41
CA TRP A 267 -29.76 -20.15 10.90
C TRP A 267 -30.10 -21.63 11.09
N ASN A 268 -29.24 -22.52 10.62
CA ASN A 268 -29.35 -23.95 10.85
C ASN A 268 -28.09 -24.46 11.55
N LEU A 269 -28.20 -24.59 12.88
CA LEU A 269 -27.11 -25.03 13.76
C LEU A 269 -27.23 -26.52 14.14
N SER A 270 -28.32 -27.17 13.75
CA SER A 270 -28.60 -28.57 14.12
C SER A 270 -28.06 -29.59 13.13
N ARG A 271 -27.72 -29.16 11.91
CA ARG A 271 -27.26 -30.04 10.82
C ARG A 271 -26.15 -29.36 10.04
N SER A 272 -25.02 -30.05 9.93
CA SER A 272 -23.91 -29.60 9.09
C SER A 272 -24.24 -29.76 7.60
N PRO A 273 -23.79 -28.82 6.74
CA PRO A 273 -23.72 -29.04 5.30
C PRO A 273 -22.93 -30.31 4.94
N VAL A 274 -23.27 -30.90 3.81
CA VAL A 274 -22.61 -32.09 3.27
C VAL A 274 -22.15 -31.86 1.84
N VAL A 275 -21.10 -32.57 1.44
CA VAL A 275 -20.59 -32.54 0.06
C VAL A 275 -21.20 -33.68 -0.74
N ASP A 276 -21.75 -33.34 -1.90
CA ASP A 276 -22.07 -34.28 -2.97
C ASP A 276 -20.93 -34.24 -4.01
N TYR A 277 -19.91 -35.08 -3.82
CA TYR A 277 -18.73 -35.10 -4.67
C TYR A 277 -19.04 -35.60 -6.08
N SER A 278 -18.37 -34.99 -7.06
CA SER A 278 -18.45 -35.40 -8.47
C SER A 278 -17.61 -36.65 -8.76
N TRP A 279 -17.79 -37.74 -7.99
CA TRP A 279 -16.99 -38.96 -8.07
C TRP A 279 -16.96 -39.60 -9.47
N LYS A 280 -18.02 -39.39 -10.25
CA LYS A 280 -18.15 -39.92 -11.62
C LYS A 280 -17.40 -39.08 -12.67
N ASP A 281 -16.93 -37.88 -12.30
CA ASP A 281 -16.12 -37.05 -13.19
C ASP A 281 -14.67 -37.55 -13.18
N ASP A 282 -14.32 -38.34 -14.20
CA ASP A 282 -12.97 -38.92 -14.37
C ASP A 282 -11.88 -37.87 -14.69
N ARG A 283 -12.30 -36.63 -15.00
CA ARG A 283 -11.41 -35.47 -15.10
C ARG A 283 -10.91 -35.07 -13.72
N LEU A 284 -11.78 -35.15 -12.72
CA LEU A 284 -11.53 -34.79 -11.33
C LEU A 284 -10.93 -35.93 -10.50
N PHE A 285 -11.53 -37.13 -10.59
CA PHE A 285 -11.20 -38.24 -9.72
C PHE A 285 -10.69 -39.49 -10.47
N THR A 286 -9.91 -40.32 -9.79
CA THR A 286 -9.68 -41.72 -10.20
C THR A 286 -10.91 -42.56 -9.86
N LYS A 287 -10.99 -43.78 -10.41
CA LYS A 287 -12.10 -44.71 -10.07
C LYS A 287 -12.16 -45.02 -8.57
N GLU A 288 -11.00 -45.01 -7.91
CA GLU A 288 -10.87 -45.24 -6.47
C GLU A 288 -11.19 -43.98 -5.64
N GLY A 289 -11.41 -42.82 -6.27
CA GLY A 289 -11.74 -41.57 -5.59
C GLY A 289 -10.55 -40.65 -5.25
N LYS A 290 -9.37 -40.85 -5.83
CA LYS A 290 -8.26 -39.90 -5.66
C LYS A 290 -8.45 -38.68 -6.54
N LEU A 291 -8.14 -37.48 -6.02
CA LEU A 291 -8.03 -36.28 -6.85
C LEU A 291 -6.89 -36.45 -7.85
N ARG A 292 -7.19 -36.19 -9.12
CA ARG A 292 -6.23 -36.31 -10.22
C ARG A 292 -5.15 -35.24 -10.11
N GLY A 293 -3.89 -35.66 -10.00
CA GLY A 293 -2.75 -34.76 -9.85
C GLY A 293 -2.50 -33.87 -11.07
N ARG A 294 -2.98 -34.26 -12.26
CA ARG A 294 -2.91 -33.44 -13.48
C ARG A 294 -3.62 -32.07 -13.36
N LEU A 295 -4.52 -31.92 -12.38
CA LEU A 295 -5.25 -30.67 -12.13
C LEU A 295 -4.41 -29.64 -11.35
N ILE A 296 -3.38 -30.11 -10.63
CA ILE A 296 -2.56 -29.27 -9.76
C ILE A 296 -1.35 -28.80 -10.56
N SER A 297 -1.28 -27.50 -10.83
CA SER A 297 -0.17 -26.87 -11.53
C SER A 297 0.98 -26.52 -10.60
N LYS A 298 2.22 -26.82 -11.01
CA LYS A 298 3.44 -26.32 -10.34
C LYS A 298 3.67 -24.84 -10.58
N GLN A 299 3.34 -24.36 -11.79
CA GLN A 299 3.49 -22.96 -12.16
C GLN A 299 2.14 -22.26 -12.08
N VAL A 300 2.04 -21.25 -11.22
CA VAL A 300 0.81 -20.46 -11.07
C VAL A 300 0.68 -19.50 -12.25
N GLY A 301 -0.40 -19.63 -13.00
CA GLY A 301 -0.74 -18.74 -14.11
C GLY A 301 -1.40 -17.43 -13.64
N SER A 302 -1.37 -16.40 -14.49
CA SER A 302 -1.93 -15.08 -14.17
C SER A 302 -3.42 -15.14 -13.83
N GLN A 303 -4.19 -16.05 -14.43
CA GLN A 303 -5.63 -16.16 -14.16
C GLN A 303 -5.93 -16.44 -12.69
N SER A 304 -5.09 -17.21 -11.99
CA SER A 304 -5.26 -17.44 -10.54
C SER A 304 -5.15 -16.15 -9.73
N CYS A 305 -4.26 -15.24 -10.14
CA CYS A 305 -4.05 -13.94 -9.48
C CYS A 305 -5.19 -12.95 -9.79
N LEU A 306 -5.63 -12.97 -11.05
CA LEU A 306 -6.62 -12.03 -11.60
C LEU A 306 -8.04 -12.25 -11.05
N GLN A 307 -8.33 -13.38 -10.41
CA GLN A 307 -9.61 -13.59 -9.71
C GLN A 307 -9.86 -12.56 -8.59
N CYS A 308 -8.79 -12.00 -7.99
CA CYS A 308 -8.90 -10.92 -7.01
C CYS A 308 -8.28 -9.62 -7.54
N HIS A 309 -7.13 -9.71 -8.20
CA HIS A 309 -6.37 -8.51 -8.59
C HIS A 309 -6.94 -7.76 -9.80
N ARG A 310 -7.70 -8.41 -10.71
CA ARG A 310 -8.15 -7.78 -11.96
C ARG A 310 -8.99 -6.53 -11.70
N ASP A 311 -10.14 -6.73 -11.06
CA ASP A 311 -11.08 -5.66 -10.76
C ASP A 311 -10.49 -4.64 -9.76
N MET A 312 -9.71 -5.10 -8.80
CA MET A 312 -9.05 -4.23 -7.82
C MET A 312 -8.02 -3.29 -8.44
N ASP A 313 -7.18 -3.79 -9.34
CA ASP A 313 -6.15 -2.98 -10.00
C ASP A 313 -6.80 -2.03 -11.02
N ALA A 314 -7.89 -2.45 -11.67
CA ALA A 314 -8.72 -1.58 -12.51
C ALA A 314 -9.31 -0.43 -11.69
N ARG A 315 -9.90 -0.71 -10.53
CA ARG A 315 -10.42 0.31 -9.61
C ARG A 315 -9.35 1.25 -9.10
N LYS A 316 -8.19 0.73 -8.70
CA LYS A 316 -7.09 1.53 -8.12
C LYS A 316 -6.42 2.42 -9.14
N ALA A 317 -5.98 1.84 -10.24
CA ALA A 317 -5.01 2.45 -11.13
C ALA A 317 -5.49 2.55 -12.59
N GLY A 318 -6.68 2.00 -12.93
CA GLY A 318 -7.13 1.91 -14.31
C GLY A 318 -6.40 0.81 -15.07
N THR A 319 -5.83 -0.17 -14.36
CA THR A 319 -5.03 -1.22 -14.98
C THR A 319 -5.91 -2.30 -15.59
N ILE A 320 -5.66 -2.63 -16.86
CA ILE A 320 -6.29 -3.76 -17.56
C ILE A 320 -5.20 -4.75 -17.98
N HIS A 321 -5.26 -5.98 -17.45
CA HIS A 321 -4.21 -7.00 -17.62
C HIS A 321 -4.34 -7.80 -18.92
N GLU A 322 -4.26 -7.11 -20.05
CA GLU A 322 -4.40 -7.70 -21.39
C GLU A 322 -3.22 -7.34 -22.31
N ALA A 323 -2.94 -8.21 -23.27
CA ALA A 323 -1.84 -8.04 -24.23
C ALA A 323 -1.96 -6.74 -25.06
N ALA A 324 -3.18 -6.27 -25.32
CA ALA A 324 -3.40 -5.02 -26.07
C ALA A 324 -2.86 -3.78 -25.33
N TYR A 325 -2.70 -3.85 -24.01
CA TYR A 325 -2.35 -2.71 -23.17
C TYR A 325 -1.02 -2.86 -22.43
N ASP A 326 -0.40 -4.04 -22.44
CA ASP A 326 0.89 -4.26 -21.78
C ASP A 326 1.83 -5.11 -22.64
N VAL A 327 2.99 -4.53 -22.99
CA VAL A 327 4.00 -5.19 -23.83
C VAL A 327 4.57 -6.47 -23.22
N HIS A 328 4.57 -6.60 -21.90
CA HIS A 328 5.08 -7.80 -21.22
C HIS A 328 4.07 -8.93 -21.30
N ILE A 329 2.78 -8.63 -21.14
CA ILE A 329 1.71 -9.61 -21.32
C ILE A 329 1.67 -10.05 -22.79
N ALA A 330 1.80 -9.11 -23.73
CA ALA A 330 1.91 -9.42 -25.16
C ALA A 330 3.11 -10.32 -25.48
N ALA A 331 4.22 -10.16 -24.77
CA ALA A 331 5.41 -11.01 -24.87
C ALA A 331 5.29 -12.37 -24.13
N GLY A 332 4.11 -12.68 -23.57
CA GLY A 332 3.83 -13.96 -22.91
C GLY A 332 4.28 -14.05 -21.45
N LEU A 333 4.63 -12.93 -20.79
CA LEU A 333 4.93 -12.93 -19.36
C LEU A 333 3.66 -13.16 -18.54
N GLN A 334 3.84 -13.86 -17.43
CA GLN A 334 2.83 -14.10 -16.39
C GLN A 334 3.17 -13.26 -15.16
N CYS A 335 2.19 -13.04 -14.27
CA CYS A 335 2.39 -12.24 -13.05
C CYS A 335 3.60 -12.72 -12.23
N THR A 336 3.79 -14.04 -12.12
CA THR A 336 4.87 -14.68 -11.36
C THR A 336 6.26 -14.49 -11.96
N ASP A 337 6.39 -14.06 -13.23
CA ASP A 337 7.69 -13.75 -13.81
C ASP A 337 8.30 -12.48 -13.22
N CYS A 338 7.45 -11.52 -12.84
CA CYS A 338 7.84 -10.27 -12.16
C CYS A 338 7.67 -10.36 -10.64
N HIS A 339 6.62 -11.06 -10.19
CA HIS A 339 6.26 -11.30 -8.79
C HIS A 339 6.57 -12.75 -8.36
N PRO A 340 7.85 -13.21 -8.36
CA PRO A 340 8.19 -14.55 -7.92
C PRO A 340 8.02 -14.69 -6.40
N LEU A 341 8.10 -15.91 -5.88
CA LEU A 341 8.22 -16.12 -4.43
C LEU A 341 9.56 -15.55 -3.94
N ALA A 342 9.51 -14.62 -2.98
CA ALA A 342 10.67 -14.00 -2.37
C ALA A 342 11.47 -15.03 -1.54
N GLY A 343 12.80 -14.93 -1.63
CA GLY A 343 13.71 -15.82 -0.91
C GLY A 343 14.81 -16.39 -1.80
N SER A 344 16.01 -16.49 -1.24
CA SER A 344 17.17 -17.07 -1.92
C SER A 344 17.19 -18.61 -1.86
N THR A 345 16.55 -19.20 -0.83
CA THR A 345 16.55 -20.66 -0.62
C THR A 345 15.20 -21.34 -0.88
N LYS A 346 15.26 -22.67 -1.05
CA LYS A 346 14.15 -23.66 -0.89
C LYS A 346 13.06 -23.18 0.07
N THR A 347 13.47 -23.18 1.33
CA THR A 347 12.61 -22.97 2.50
C THR A 347 12.06 -21.55 2.58
N GLN A 348 12.85 -20.54 2.20
CA GLN A 348 12.38 -19.16 2.20
C GLN A 348 11.24 -18.96 1.19
N ARG A 349 11.40 -19.50 -0.03
CA ARG A 349 10.35 -19.42 -1.07
C ARG A 349 9.10 -20.20 -0.69
N LEU A 350 9.26 -21.33 0.02
CA LEU A 350 8.13 -22.14 0.49
C LEU A 350 7.20 -21.35 1.43
N ARG A 351 7.64 -20.24 2.04
CA ARG A 351 6.79 -19.37 2.84
C ARG A 351 5.75 -18.58 2.04
N HIS A 352 5.74 -18.64 0.71
CA HIS A 352 4.74 -17.95 -0.12
C HIS A 352 4.68 -16.43 0.11
N ASN A 353 5.83 -15.82 0.41
CA ASN A 353 5.96 -14.37 0.30
C ASN A 353 6.05 -14.02 -1.19
N ILE A 354 4.91 -13.81 -1.85
CA ILE A 354 4.86 -13.31 -3.23
C ILE A 354 5.58 -11.96 -3.27
N ALA A 355 6.60 -11.83 -4.11
CA ALA A 355 7.40 -10.61 -4.15
C ALA A 355 6.51 -9.42 -4.49
N LYS A 356 6.41 -8.46 -3.57
CA LYS A 356 5.72 -7.20 -3.83
C LYS A 356 6.72 -6.16 -4.32
N GLY A 357 6.26 -5.30 -5.21
CA GLY A 357 6.97 -4.08 -5.52
C GLY A 357 7.04 -3.16 -4.32
N TRP A 358 7.67 -2.03 -4.52
CA TRP A 358 7.59 -0.96 -3.55
C TRP A 358 6.21 -0.29 -3.69
N SER A 359 5.42 -0.31 -2.60
CA SER A 359 4.04 0.19 -2.61
C SER A 359 3.75 0.83 -1.26
N PRO A 360 4.00 2.16 -1.12
CA PRO A 360 3.90 2.84 0.17
C PRO A 360 2.45 2.97 0.65
N GLN A 361 1.47 2.87 -0.25
CA GLN A 361 0.06 2.81 0.11
C GLN A 361 -0.35 1.40 0.57
N GLY A 362 0.39 0.36 0.16
CA GLY A 362 0.11 -1.04 0.46
C GLY A 362 0.88 -1.56 1.67
N THR A 363 0.47 -1.15 2.87
CA THR A 363 1.27 -1.36 4.09
C THR A 363 1.28 -2.77 4.68
N VAL A 364 0.63 -3.74 4.03
CA VAL A 364 0.41 -5.10 4.57
C VAL A 364 1.71 -5.76 5.05
N ARG A 365 2.83 -5.48 4.39
CA ARG A 365 4.15 -6.00 4.76
C ARG A 365 5.31 -5.15 4.23
N ASP A 366 5.50 -3.96 4.79
CA ASP A 366 6.50 -2.98 4.32
C ASP A 366 7.94 -3.51 4.29
N ARG A 367 8.29 -4.41 5.22
CA ARG A 367 9.61 -5.06 5.24
C ARG A 367 9.92 -5.89 3.98
N LEU A 368 8.92 -6.23 3.17
CA LEU A 368 9.08 -6.98 1.92
C LEU A 368 9.11 -6.07 0.68
N ASP A 369 8.99 -4.75 0.84
CA ASP A 369 8.95 -3.82 -0.29
C ASP A 369 10.21 -3.91 -1.15
N GLY A 370 10.01 -4.18 -2.44
CA GLY A 370 11.10 -4.37 -3.41
C GLY A 370 11.90 -5.66 -3.22
N THR A 371 11.56 -6.50 -2.26
CA THR A 371 12.29 -7.75 -1.98
C THR A 371 11.87 -8.84 -2.96
N GLY A 372 12.84 -9.36 -3.72
CA GLY A 372 12.63 -10.50 -4.63
C GLY A 372 11.94 -10.16 -5.94
N MET A 373 11.29 -9.00 -6.07
CA MET A 373 10.62 -8.59 -7.31
C MET A 373 11.66 -8.41 -8.43
N LYS A 374 11.31 -8.82 -9.66
CA LYS A 374 12.12 -8.47 -10.82
C LYS A 374 11.79 -7.06 -11.26
N THR A 375 12.82 -6.23 -11.42
CA THR A 375 12.68 -4.83 -11.83
C THR A 375 12.98 -4.67 -13.32
N CYS A 376 12.54 -3.56 -13.91
CA CYS A 376 12.85 -3.19 -15.29
C CYS A 376 14.37 -3.25 -15.54
N ALA A 377 15.16 -2.65 -14.64
CA ALA A 377 16.62 -2.61 -14.73
C ALA A 377 17.25 -4.02 -14.68
N ARG A 378 16.76 -4.92 -13.82
CA ARG A 378 17.29 -6.29 -13.75
C ARG A 378 17.15 -7.03 -15.08
N CYS A 379 15.99 -6.93 -15.72
CA CYS A 379 15.76 -7.61 -16.99
C CYS A 379 16.49 -6.92 -18.14
N HIS A 380 16.34 -5.60 -18.29
CA HIS A 380 16.78 -4.86 -19.46
C HIS A 380 18.22 -4.34 -19.40
N LEU A 381 18.73 -3.98 -18.22
CA LEU A 381 20.06 -3.38 -18.06
C LEU A 381 21.11 -4.36 -17.54
N GLU A 382 20.70 -5.26 -16.63
CA GLU A 382 21.61 -6.21 -15.96
C GLU A 382 21.65 -7.59 -16.63
N GLY A 383 20.92 -7.81 -17.73
CA GLY A 383 20.90 -9.08 -18.46
C GLY A 383 20.36 -10.26 -17.65
N ARG A 384 19.51 -10.01 -16.64
CA ARG A 384 18.93 -11.06 -15.76
C ARG A 384 17.64 -11.67 -16.30
N TYR A 385 17.15 -11.22 -17.46
CA TYR A 385 16.00 -11.84 -18.11
C TYR A 385 16.34 -13.25 -18.59
N ARG A 386 15.43 -14.20 -18.35
CA ARG A 386 15.49 -15.56 -18.90
C ARG A 386 14.08 -15.97 -19.31
N PRO A 387 13.87 -16.55 -20.50
CA PRO A 387 12.57 -17.08 -20.88
C PRO A 387 12.18 -18.21 -19.93
N ALA A 388 11.02 -18.06 -19.29
CA ALA A 388 10.53 -19.05 -18.32
C ALA A 388 9.73 -20.19 -18.98
N ARG A 389 9.26 -19.96 -20.22
CA ARG A 389 8.36 -20.85 -20.96
C ARG A 389 8.66 -20.80 -22.47
N PRO A 390 8.29 -21.85 -23.24
CA PRO A 390 8.38 -21.84 -24.70
C PRO A 390 7.62 -20.67 -25.33
N GLY A 391 8.12 -20.12 -26.44
CA GLY A 391 7.49 -19.01 -27.17
C GLY A 391 7.78 -17.61 -26.60
N MET A 392 8.43 -17.49 -25.44
CA MET A 392 8.88 -16.20 -24.91
C MET A 392 10.09 -15.66 -25.69
N PRO A 393 10.30 -14.33 -25.72
CA PRO A 393 11.51 -13.72 -26.27
C PRO A 393 12.79 -14.35 -25.69
N LYS A 394 13.85 -14.44 -26.49
CA LYS A 394 15.13 -14.99 -26.03
C LYS A 394 15.85 -14.05 -25.05
N GLU A 395 15.64 -12.75 -25.21
CA GLU A 395 16.27 -11.70 -24.40
C GLU A 395 15.33 -10.52 -24.17
N ALA A 396 15.65 -9.70 -23.17
CA ALA A 396 15.03 -8.40 -22.94
C ALA A 396 15.97 -7.32 -23.52
N PRO A 397 15.54 -6.53 -24.52
CA PRO A 397 16.41 -5.54 -25.15
C PRO A 397 16.92 -4.48 -24.15
N ASN A 398 18.20 -4.12 -24.25
CA ASN A 398 18.81 -3.10 -23.40
C ASN A 398 18.59 -1.68 -23.98
N PRO A 399 17.84 -0.79 -23.30
CA PRO A 399 17.50 0.52 -23.84
C PRO A 399 18.60 1.57 -23.67
N ALA A 400 19.75 1.27 -23.03
CA ALA A 400 20.75 2.27 -22.65
C ALA A 400 21.35 3.05 -23.83
N LYS A 401 21.44 2.45 -25.03
CA LYS A 401 21.87 3.15 -26.23
C LYS A 401 20.80 4.17 -26.67
N THR A 402 19.57 3.69 -26.89
CA THR A 402 18.44 4.55 -27.29
C THR A 402 18.16 5.67 -26.28
N HIS A 403 18.25 5.39 -24.97
CA HIS A 403 18.11 6.41 -23.94
C HIS A 403 19.18 7.50 -24.04
N ARG A 404 20.45 7.15 -24.27
CA ARG A 404 21.53 8.15 -24.46
C ARG A 404 21.33 8.98 -25.73
N GLU A 405 20.87 8.36 -26.81
CA GLU A 405 20.60 9.04 -28.07
C GLU A 405 19.41 10.01 -27.97
N LYS A 406 18.35 9.62 -27.25
CA LYS A 406 17.14 10.43 -27.10
C LYS A 406 17.26 11.52 -26.01
N PHE A 407 18.08 11.28 -24.98
CA PHE A 407 18.27 12.17 -23.82
C PHE A 407 19.76 12.55 -23.60
N PRO A 408 20.47 13.10 -24.60
CA PRO A 408 21.92 13.33 -24.52
C PRO A 408 22.32 14.34 -23.44
N ARG A 409 21.44 15.29 -23.10
CA ARG A 409 21.64 16.32 -22.05
C ARG A 409 20.72 16.16 -20.84
N ALA A 410 19.93 15.08 -20.80
CA ALA A 410 18.83 14.91 -19.85
C ALA A 410 18.92 13.58 -19.08
N SER A 411 20.11 12.97 -19.01
CA SER A 411 20.33 11.66 -18.36
C SER A 411 20.05 11.67 -16.85
N PHE A 412 20.08 12.84 -16.20
CA PHE A 412 19.73 12.98 -14.78
C PHE A 412 18.29 12.54 -14.49
N HIS A 413 17.36 12.59 -15.47
CA HIS A 413 15.99 12.08 -15.31
C HIS A 413 15.95 10.61 -14.92
N PHE A 414 16.91 9.78 -15.36
CA PHE A 414 16.95 8.36 -15.00
C PHE A 414 17.24 8.13 -13.50
N SER A 415 17.69 9.16 -12.78
CA SER A 415 17.81 9.14 -11.31
C SER A 415 16.56 9.67 -10.59
N LEU A 416 15.74 10.50 -11.25
CA LEU A 416 14.57 11.17 -10.68
C LEU A 416 13.24 10.49 -11.02
N LEU A 417 13.15 9.87 -12.20
CA LEU A 417 11.93 9.26 -12.73
C LEU A 417 12.01 7.74 -12.61
N HIS A 418 10.89 7.12 -12.22
CA HIS A 418 10.75 5.68 -12.38
C HIS A 418 10.49 5.35 -13.87
N CYS A 419 10.91 4.18 -14.35
CA CYS A 419 10.72 3.79 -15.77
C CYS A 419 9.26 3.94 -16.22
N SER A 420 8.29 3.58 -15.35
CA SER A 420 6.87 3.72 -15.68
C SER A 420 6.42 5.17 -15.88
N ALA A 421 7.12 6.18 -15.35
CA ALA A 421 6.75 7.59 -15.57
C ALA A 421 6.79 7.98 -17.04
N CYS A 422 7.71 7.39 -17.83
CA CYS A 422 7.79 7.60 -19.28
C CYS A 422 7.11 6.49 -20.09
N HIS A 423 6.96 5.30 -19.50
CA HIS A 423 6.51 4.10 -20.22
C HIS A 423 5.07 3.65 -19.93
N ALA A 424 4.38 4.21 -18.92
CA ALA A 424 2.98 3.95 -18.60
C ALA A 424 2.17 5.25 -18.69
N THR A 425 2.15 5.84 -19.90
CA THR A 425 1.65 7.19 -20.16
C THR A 425 0.14 7.29 -20.36
N GLY A 426 -0.55 6.16 -20.56
CA GLY A 426 -2.00 6.12 -20.76
C GLY A 426 -2.61 4.91 -20.06
N GLN A 427 -3.70 5.11 -19.32
CA GLN A 427 -4.41 4.05 -18.62
C GLN A 427 -5.67 3.62 -19.39
N PRO A 428 -5.84 2.30 -19.65
CA PRO A 428 -6.94 1.78 -20.44
C PRO A 428 -8.24 1.57 -19.64
N GLY A 429 -8.18 1.47 -18.32
CA GLY A 429 -9.35 1.33 -17.45
C GLY A 429 -9.76 2.66 -16.82
N ARG A 430 -10.99 2.72 -16.30
CA ARG A 430 -11.60 3.96 -15.78
C ARG A 430 -10.95 4.51 -14.51
N ALA A 431 -10.57 3.63 -13.58
CA ALA A 431 -10.15 3.92 -12.19
C ALA A 431 -11.17 4.75 -11.39
N VAL A 432 -11.17 4.61 -10.07
CA VAL A 432 -11.80 5.61 -9.19
C VAL A 432 -10.91 6.87 -9.23
N TYR A 433 -11.49 8.05 -9.03
CA TYR A 433 -10.76 9.30 -8.79
C TYR A 433 -11.35 10.04 -7.60
N LEU A 434 -12.68 10.16 -7.55
CA LEU A 434 -13.38 10.77 -6.43
C LEU A 434 -14.18 9.73 -5.66
N GLU A 435 -14.16 9.88 -4.34
CA GLU A 435 -14.88 9.06 -3.37
C GLU A 435 -15.77 9.99 -2.53
N ASP A 436 -17.08 9.93 -2.74
CA ASP A 436 -18.04 10.68 -1.95
C ASP A 436 -18.81 9.72 -1.05
N PHE A 437 -18.44 9.73 0.24
CA PHE A 437 -19.06 8.95 1.30
C PHE A 437 -19.96 9.81 2.19
N ALA A 438 -20.18 11.08 1.83
CA ALA A 438 -20.88 12.04 2.68
C ALA A 438 -22.39 11.76 2.80
N SER A 439 -22.95 10.99 1.86
CA SER A 439 -24.35 10.56 1.90
C SER A 439 -24.59 9.25 2.67
N GLY A 440 -23.51 8.58 3.09
CA GLY A 440 -23.61 7.20 3.57
C GLY A 440 -23.69 6.16 2.44
N GLU A 441 -23.59 6.59 1.17
CA GLU A 441 -23.40 5.71 0.02
C GLU A 441 -21.96 5.76 -0.48
N GLU A 442 -21.50 4.69 -1.14
CA GLU A 442 -20.24 4.71 -1.88
C GLU A 442 -20.43 5.33 -3.26
N SER A 443 -20.53 6.66 -3.32
CA SER A 443 -20.62 7.38 -4.60
C SER A 443 -19.22 7.60 -5.19
N LEU A 444 -18.89 6.84 -6.24
CA LEU A 444 -17.57 6.87 -6.87
C LEU A 444 -17.63 7.58 -8.22
N TYR A 445 -16.54 8.25 -8.60
CA TYR A 445 -16.42 8.94 -9.89
C TYR A 445 -15.14 8.54 -10.61
N THR A 446 -15.23 8.34 -11.93
CA THR A 446 -14.14 7.79 -12.72
C THR A 446 -13.02 8.80 -13.01
N ALA A 447 -11.79 8.31 -13.23
CA ALA A 447 -10.64 9.17 -13.52
C ALA A 447 -10.59 9.68 -14.96
N ASP A 448 -11.24 8.99 -15.90
CA ASP A 448 -11.25 9.33 -17.32
C ASP A 448 -12.19 10.50 -17.63
N LYS A 449 -13.44 10.43 -17.14
CA LYS A 449 -14.52 11.36 -17.51
C LYS A 449 -15.29 11.95 -16.34
N LEU A 450 -14.94 11.58 -15.10
CA LEU A 450 -15.65 11.97 -13.88
C LEU A 450 -17.11 11.49 -13.88
N GLU A 451 -17.39 10.35 -14.53
CA GLU A 451 -18.72 9.74 -14.54
C GLU A 451 -18.95 8.98 -13.22
N ARG A 452 -20.17 9.07 -12.70
CA ARG A 452 -20.60 8.34 -11.51
C ARG A 452 -20.70 6.84 -11.82
N ILE A 453 -20.08 6.04 -10.98
CA ILE A 453 -19.97 4.57 -11.10
C ILE A 453 -20.18 3.93 -9.72
N ARG A 454 -20.73 2.72 -9.68
CA ARG A 454 -20.93 1.94 -8.46
C ARG A 454 -19.82 0.92 -8.26
N LEU A 455 -19.61 0.50 -7.02
CA LEU A 455 -18.64 -0.56 -6.70
C LEU A 455 -18.91 -1.87 -7.47
N THR A 456 -20.19 -2.19 -7.68
CA THR A 456 -20.68 -3.43 -8.32
C THR A 456 -20.73 -3.36 -9.85
N ASP A 457 -20.49 -2.19 -10.46
CA ASP A 457 -20.36 -2.09 -11.90
C ASP A 457 -19.04 -2.74 -12.37
N ASP A 458 -18.97 -3.14 -13.65
CA ASP A 458 -17.77 -3.78 -14.19
C ASP A 458 -16.65 -2.77 -14.46
N TRP A 459 -15.63 -2.77 -13.61
CA TRP A 459 -14.46 -1.90 -13.71
C TRP A 459 -13.45 -2.33 -14.77
N THR A 460 -13.63 -3.53 -15.33
CA THR A 460 -12.67 -4.13 -16.28
C THR A 460 -12.96 -3.74 -17.73
N VAL A 461 -14.07 -3.04 -17.98
CA VAL A 461 -14.39 -2.50 -19.31
C VAL A 461 -13.40 -1.39 -19.69
N PRO A 462 -12.64 -1.53 -20.78
CA PRO A 462 -11.71 -0.50 -21.23
C PRO A 462 -12.44 0.79 -21.66
N VAL A 463 -11.77 1.92 -21.49
CA VAL A 463 -12.23 3.22 -22.01
C VAL A 463 -11.96 3.32 -23.52
N ALA A 464 -12.72 4.17 -24.21
CA ALA A 464 -12.58 4.35 -25.66
C ALA A 464 -11.18 4.87 -26.07
N ALA A 465 -10.56 5.70 -25.23
CA ALA A 465 -9.22 6.21 -25.43
C ALA A 465 -8.48 6.27 -24.09
N PRO A 466 -7.24 5.73 -24.00
CA PRO A 466 -6.46 5.80 -22.77
C PRO A 466 -6.23 7.25 -22.30
N TRP A 467 -6.35 7.47 -21.00
CA TRP A 467 -6.16 8.79 -20.37
C TRP A 467 -4.83 8.85 -19.62
N GLN A 468 -4.22 10.04 -19.54
CA GLN A 468 -2.91 10.21 -18.91
C GLN A 468 -3.02 10.19 -17.38
N PRO A 469 -2.22 9.39 -16.65
CA PRO A 469 -2.24 9.38 -15.19
C PRO A 469 -1.67 10.68 -14.60
N TRP A 470 -1.91 10.90 -13.30
CA TRP A 470 -1.17 11.90 -12.52
C TRP A 470 0.25 11.42 -12.24
N MET A 471 1.06 12.27 -11.64
CA MET A 471 2.39 11.99 -11.13
C MET A 471 2.40 12.21 -9.61
N THR A 472 3.15 11.39 -8.89
CA THR A 472 3.43 11.60 -7.48
C THR A 472 4.88 11.27 -7.18
N ARG A 473 5.38 11.79 -6.05
CA ARG A 473 6.74 11.52 -5.59
C ARG A 473 6.72 10.37 -4.60
N ALA A 474 7.42 9.31 -4.96
CA ALA A 474 7.40 8.02 -4.30
C ALA A 474 8.73 7.76 -3.56
N GLU A 475 8.71 7.55 -2.24
CA GLU A 475 9.91 7.33 -1.42
C GLU A 475 10.29 5.85 -1.23
N ARG A 476 11.30 5.40 -1.96
CA ARG A 476 11.81 4.02 -1.88
C ARG A 476 12.34 3.68 -0.49
N SER A 477 12.41 2.39 -0.19
CA SER A 477 12.91 1.87 1.10
C SER A 477 14.35 2.26 1.46
N ASN A 478 15.14 2.73 0.49
CA ASN A 478 16.48 3.27 0.70
C ASN A 478 16.52 4.80 0.92
N GLY A 479 15.36 5.44 1.07
CA GLY A 479 15.19 6.88 1.22
C GLY A 479 15.21 7.67 -0.11
N ASN A 480 15.49 7.03 -1.24
CA ASN A 480 15.48 7.71 -2.53
C ASN A 480 14.05 7.99 -2.99
N ARG A 481 13.81 9.18 -3.53
CA ARG A 481 12.52 9.57 -4.08
C ARG A 481 12.56 9.53 -5.59
N SER A 482 11.52 8.97 -6.21
CA SER A 482 11.34 9.03 -7.66
C SER A 482 9.91 9.43 -8.02
N TYR A 483 9.73 10.18 -9.10
CA TYR A 483 8.41 10.43 -9.65
C TYR A 483 7.88 9.16 -10.31
N VAL A 484 6.63 8.82 -9.99
CA VAL A 484 5.90 7.68 -10.52
C VAL A 484 4.54 8.15 -11.02
N PRO A 485 4.01 7.55 -12.10
CA PRO A 485 2.64 7.80 -12.49
C PRO A 485 1.70 7.21 -11.44
N CYS A 486 0.57 7.85 -11.20
CA CYS A 486 -0.41 7.43 -10.22
C CYS A 486 -1.83 7.86 -10.57
N VAL A 487 -2.78 7.28 -9.85
CA VAL A 487 -4.15 7.79 -9.75
C VAL A 487 -4.35 8.35 -8.35
N THR A 488 -4.61 9.66 -8.26
CA THR A 488 -4.91 10.30 -6.97
C THR A 488 -6.34 9.94 -6.52
N ARG A 489 -6.59 10.00 -5.21
CA ARG A 489 -7.92 9.89 -4.62
C ARG A 489 -8.27 11.19 -3.90
N ALA A 490 -9.33 11.83 -4.33
CA ALA A 490 -9.99 12.85 -3.52
C ALA A 490 -11.21 12.21 -2.85
N SER A 491 -11.35 12.40 -1.55
CA SER A 491 -12.41 11.77 -0.78
C SER A 491 -13.12 12.78 0.11
N GLN A 492 -14.41 12.56 0.39
CA GLN A 492 -15.09 13.23 1.49
C GLN A 492 -15.89 12.26 2.36
N TRP A 493 -15.83 12.43 3.68
CA TRP A 493 -16.43 11.51 4.65
C TRP A 493 -16.59 12.14 6.05
N PHE A 494 -17.37 11.49 6.92
CA PHE A 494 -17.57 11.91 8.31
C PHE A 494 -16.82 11.04 9.32
N GLY A 495 -16.28 11.67 10.35
CA GLY A 495 -15.57 10.99 11.43
C GLY A 495 -15.78 11.63 12.79
N GLU A 496 -15.33 10.96 13.84
CA GLU A 496 -15.21 11.50 15.19
C GLU A 496 -13.76 11.91 15.42
N LYS A 497 -13.54 13.16 15.81
CA LYS A 497 -12.22 13.61 16.26
C LYS A 497 -11.98 13.04 17.66
N LEU A 498 -10.83 12.41 17.84
CA LEU A 498 -10.36 11.93 19.15
C LEU A 498 -9.43 12.96 19.80
N ASP A 499 -9.26 12.87 21.12
CA ASP A 499 -8.37 13.75 21.89
C ASP A 499 -6.92 13.73 21.41
N ASN A 500 -6.47 12.61 20.84
CA ASN A 500 -5.13 12.45 20.28
C ASN A 500 -4.96 13.10 18.87
N GLY A 501 -6.00 13.75 18.36
CA GLY A 501 -6.06 14.38 17.04
C GLY A 501 -6.34 13.41 15.88
N GLY A 502 -6.50 12.11 16.14
CA GLY A 502 -6.94 11.13 15.16
C GLY A 502 -8.41 11.30 14.80
N ILE A 503 -8.79 10.95 13.57
CA ILE A 503 -10.19 10.99 13.12
C ILE A 503 -10.67 9.57 12.88
N ARG A 504 -11.55 9.07 13.75
CA ARG A 504 -12.18 7.76 13.60
C ARG A 504 -13.31 7.86 12.57
N PRO A 505 -13.28 7.12 11.45
CA PRO A 505 -14.38 7.16 10.48
C PRO A 505 -15.68 6.63 11.09
N ILE A 506 -16.78 7.36 10.87
CA ILE A 506 -18.14 6.91 11.18
C ILE A 506 -18.59 5.95 10.07
N ASP A 507 -19.31 4.88 10.43
CA ASP A 507 -19.77 3.89 9.47
C ASP A 507 -20.84 4.44 8.52
N LEU A 508 -20.88 3.93 7.29
CA LEU A 508 -21.79 4.41 6.26
C LEU A 508 -23.27 4.26 6.64
N ALA A 509 -23.65 3.23 7.41
CA ALA A 509 -25.04 3.03 7.79
C ALA A 509 -25.52 4.14 8.75
N SER A 510 -24.65 4.54 9.69
CA SER A 510 -24.90 5.70 10.55
C SER A 510 -24.94 7.01 9.79
N VAL A 511 -24.01 7.24 8.85
CA VAL A 511 -24.04 8.43 7.97
C VAL A 511 -25.32 8.47 7.13
N ARG A 512 -25.73 7.33 6.55
CA ARG A 512 -26.98 7.21 5.77
C ARG A 512 -28.22 7.52 6.60
N ARG A 513 -28.26 7.03 7.84
CA ARG A 513 -29.35 7.36 8.80
C ARG A 513 -29.40 8.86 9.08
N ALA A 514 -28.27 9.49 9.37
CA ALA A 514 -28.20 10.95 9.56
C ALA A 514 -28.60 11.71 8.28
N PHE A 515 -28.15 11.23 7.11
CA PHE A 515 -28.44 11.83 5.81
C PHE A 515 -29.94 11.84 5.49
N ARG A 516 -30.64 10.73 5.76
CA ARG A 516 -32.10 10.65 5.58
C ARG A 516 -32.87 11.62 6.50
N ASN A 517 -32.32 11.91 7.67
CA ASN A 517 -32.93 12.83 8.64
C ASN A 517 -32.59 14.30 8.35
N ALA A 518 -31.45 14.57 7.71
CA ALA A 518 -30.99 15.90 7.36
C ALA A 518 -31.79 16.45 6.16
N LYS A 519 -32.73 17.37 6.43
CA LYS A 519 -33.52 18.03 5.39
C LYS A 519 -32.74 19.16 4.70
N GLY A 520 -33.04 19.40 3.42
CA GLY A 520 -32.52 20.56 2.67
C GLY A 520 -31.05 20.45 2.30
N LEU A 521 -30.54 19.23 2.09
CA LEU A 521 -29.21 19.01 1.53
C LEU A 521 -29.16 19.37 0.05
N THR A 522 -27.99 19.77 -0.43
CA THR A 522 -27.80 20.25 -1.80
C THR A 522 -27.88 19.10 -2.81
N ASP A 523 -28.62 19.37 -3.89
CA ASP A 523 -28.61 18.52 -5.07
C ASP A 523 -27.59 19.02 -6.09
N VAL A 524 -26.74 18.11 -6.57
CA VAL A 524 -25.77 18.36 -7.63
C VAL A 524 -26.15 17.58 -8.88
N GLU A 525 -25.77 18.09 -10.05
CA GLU A 525 -25.95 17.40 -11.33
C GLU A 525 -24.64 16.73 -11.74
N VAL A 526 -24.64 15.40 -11.83
CA VAL A 526 -23.47 14.61 -12.25
C VAL A 526 -23.79 13.80 -13.50
N ARG A 527 -22.80 13.16 -14.11
CA ARG A 527 -23.01 12.28 -15.28
C ARG A 527 -22.97 10.82 -14.85
N ASP A 528 -23.86 9.99 -15.38
CA ASP A 528 -23.73 8.53 -15.29
C ASP A 528 -22.71 8.00 -16.33
N LEU A 529 -22.47 6.69 -16.35
CA LEU A 529 -21.54 6.05 -17.30
C LEU A 529 -21.97 6.12 -18.78
N LYS A 530 -23.21 6.56 -19.04
CA LYS A 530 -23.73 6.82 -20.39
C LYS A 530 -23.62 8.30 -20.76
N GLY A 531 -23.12 9.13 -19.85
CA GLY A 531 -23.01 10.58 -20.00
C GLY A 531 -24.30 11.34 -19.70
N ASN A 532 -25.38 10.67 -19.26
CA ASN A 532 -26.63 11.32 -18.94
C ASN A 532 -26.49 12.12 -17.64
N LYS A 533 -27.13 13.29 -17.60
CA LYS A 533 -27.22 14.10 -16.39
C LYS A 533 -28.15 13.42 -15.38
N VAL A 534 -27.64 13.18 -14.18
CA VAL A 534 -28.37 12.59 -13.07
C VAL A 534 -28.23 13.48 -11.84
N LYS A 535 -29.37 13.75 -11.20
CA LYS A 535 -29.43 14.53 -9.97
C LYS A 535 -28.98 13.64 -8.80
N THR A 536 -28.06 14.14 -7.98
CA THR A 536 -27.50 13.43 -6.83
C THR A 536 -27.49 14.37 -5.64
N THR A 537 -28.09 13.98 -4.52
CA THR A 537 -28.03 14.75 -3.28
C THR A 537 -26.72 14.41 -2.55
N THR A 538 -25.96 15.42 -2.10
CA THR A 538 -24.72 15.21 -1.34
C THR A 538 -24.42 16.42 -0.42
N VAL A 539 -23.33 16.31 0.35
CA VAL A 539 -22.77 17.41 1.13
C VAL A 539 -21.86 18.23 0.22
N ALA A 540 -22.38 19.34 -0.29
CA ALA A 540 -21.65 20.22 -1.22
C ALA A 540 -21.30 21.59 -0.61
N THR A 541 -22.03 22.02 0.41
CA THR A 541 -21.89 23.35 1.02
C THR A 541 -21.55 23.27 2.51
N GLU A 542 -21.05 24.37 3.09
CA GLU A 542 -20.86 24.47 4.54
C GLU A 542 -22.18 24.31 5.31
N ALA A 543 -23.30 24.74 4.74
CA ALA A 543 -24.62 24.53 5.35
C ALA A 543 -24.98 23.05 5.44
N ASP A 544 -24.66 22.26 4.40
CA ASP A 544 -24.85 20.81 4.39
C ASP A 544 -23.96 20.12 5.41
N MET A 545 -22.68 20.54 5.50
CA MET A 545 -21.75 20.03 6.51
C MET A 545 -22.32 20.23 7.91
N GLY A 546 -22.78 21.45 8.22
CA GLY A 546 -23.37 21.76 9.53
C GLY A 546 -24.63 20.96 9.84
N ARG A 547 -25.50 20.74 8.84
CA ARG A 547 -26.70 19.89 8.99
C ARG A 547 -26.33 18.43 9.31
N MET A 548 -25.39 17.86 8.56
CA MET A 548 -24.96 16.49 8.76
C MET A 548 -24.20 16.28 10.08
N ILE A 549 -23.33 17.21 10.46
CA ILE A 549 -22.62 17.16 11.75
C ILE A 549 -23.64 17.12 12.88
N ARG A 550 -24.66 18.00 12.87
CA ARG A 550 -25.72 17.99 13.89
C ARG A 550 -26.53 16.69 13.90
N ALA A 551 -26.95 16.21 12.73
CA ALA A 551 -27.71 14.97 12.61
C ALA A 551 -26.91 13.75 13.13
N LEU A 552 -25.60 13.70 12.90
CA LEU A 552 -24.74 12.67 13.47
C LEU A 552 -24.54 12.84 14.98
N THR A 553 -24.40 14.07 15.47
CA THR A 553 -24.34 14.34 16.92
C THR A 553 -25.62 13.88 17.62
N GLU A 554 -26.79 14.10 17.03
CA GLU A 554 -28.09 13.61 17.53
C GLU A 554 -28.18 12.07 17.57
N LEU A 555 -27.42 11.38 16.72
CA LEU A 555 -27.26 9.92 16.77
C LEU A 555 -26.27 9.44 17.84
N GLY A 556 -25.68 10.36 18.62
CA GLY A 556 -24.79 10.05 19.75
C GLY A 556 -23.31 9.99 19.39
N PHE A 557 -22.89 10.49 18.22
CA PHE A 557 -21.47 10.64 17.90
C PHE A 557 -20.90 11.93 18.52
N SER A 558 -19.70 11.85 19.09
CA SER A 558 -19.02 12.98 19.74
C SER A 558 -17.99 13.62 18.80
N ASP A 559 -17.80 14.94 18.91
CA ASP A 559 -16.81 15.70 18.14
C ASP A 559 -16.80 15.34 16.64
N VAL A 560 -18.00 15.32 16.05
CA VAL A 560 -18.20 14.97 14.65
C VAL A 560 -17.53 16.00 13.75
N VAL A 561 -16.74 15.51 12.80
CA VAL A 561 -16.03 16.29 11.80
C VAL A 561 -16.32 15.79 10.39
N PHE A 562 -16.25 16.71 9.44
CA PHE A 562 -16.31 16.42 8.01
C PHE A 562 -14.90 16.53 7.41
N VAL A 563 -14.43 15.49 6.73
CA VAL A 563 -13.09 15.44 6.13
C VAL A 563 -13.21 15.53 4.63
N ALA A 564 -12.54 16.51 4.01
CA ALA A 564 -12.45 16.68 2.56
C ALA A 564 -11.04 17.20 2.16
N ASP A 565 -10.92 18.43 1.67
CA ASP A 565 -9.63 19.11 1.52
C ASP A 565 -8.99 19.47 2.86
N ARG A 566 -9.84 19.79 3.83
CA ARG A 566 -9.53 20.06 5.22
C ARG A 566 -10.43 19.23 6.12
N VAL A 567 -10.19 19.34 7.42
CA VAL A 567 -11.10 18.80 8.43
C VAL A 567 -11.95 19.96 8.91
N TYR A 568 -13.27 19.79 8.89
CA TYR A 568 -14.25 20.80 9.27
C TYR A 568 -15.02 20.33 10.50
N GLY A 569 -15.20 21.22 11.47
CA GLY A 569 -16.03 21.00 12.65
C GLY A 569 -17.01 22.16 12.86
N LEU A 570 -17.81 22.07 13.93
CA LEU A 570 -18.68 23.17 14.36
C LEU A 570 -18.05 23.98 15.49
N THR A 571 -18.20 25.30 15.43
CA THR A 571 -17.96 26.21 16.56
C THR A 571 -19.18 27.11 16.70
N GLY A 572 -20.02 26.82 17.70
CA GLY A 572 -21.40 27.30 17.72
C GLY A 572 -22.14 26.78 16.49
N ASP A 573 -22.81 27.67 15.75
CA ASP A 573 -23.55 27.32 14.54
C ASP A 573 -22.74 27.35 13.24
N LYS A 574 -21.46 27.76 13.31
CA LYS A 574 -20.61 27.94 12.14
C LYS A 574 -19.73 26.73 11.89
N VAL A 575 -19.65 26.33 10.63
CA VAL A 575 -18.64 25.38 10.17
C VAL A 575 -17.31 26.09 10.06
N VAL A 576 -16.28 25.52 10.69
CA VAL A 576 -14.93 26.06 10.69
C VAL A 576 -13.93 24.98 10.27
N PRO A 577 -12.95 25.30 9.42
CA PRO A 577 -11.85 24.40 9.15
C PRO A 577 -10.88 24.37 10.34
N TYR A 578 -10.43 23.19 10.74
CA TYR A 578 -9.24 23.03 11.58
C TYR A 578 -7.98 23.39 10.77
N GLU A 579 -6.92 23.82 11.46
CA GLU A 579 -5.66 24.10 10.79
C GLU A 579 -5.01 22.77 10.34
N ALA A 580 -4.61 22.70 9.08
CA ALA A 580 -3.79 21.59 8.60
C ALA A 580 -2.32 21.85 8.98
N PRO A 581 -1.57 20.84 9.45
CA PRO A 581 -0.13 20.98 9.49
C PRO A 581 0.36 21.16 8.05
N PRO A 582 1.31 22.08 7.80
CA PRO A 582 1.81 22.31 6.46
C PRO A 582 2.42 21.02 5.94
N ALA A 583 2.36 20.80 4.62
CA ALA A 583 3.20 19.79 3.99
C ALA A 583 4.63 20.13 4.41
N ALA A 584 5.31 19.21 5.12
CA ALA A 584 6.71 19.40 5.44
C ALA A 584 7.39 19.73 4.12
N SER A 585 7.85 20.97 3.96
CA SER A 585 8.59 21.37 2.78
C SER A 585 9.70 20.34 2.70
N SER A 586 9.62 19.46 1.70
CA SER A 586 10.73 18.60 1.39
C SER A 586 11.82 19.54 0.92
N TYR A 587 12.57 20.09 1.85
CA TYR A 587 13.97 20.33 1.63
C TYR A 587 14.53 18.94 1.38
N SER A 588 14.45 18.50 0.14
CA SER A 588 15.43 17.62 -0.42
C SER A 588 16.73 18.41 -0.39
N PHE A 589 17.35 18.50 0.78
CA PHE A 589 18.79 18.33 0.77
C PHE A 589 19.00 17.02 0.03
N PRO A 590 19.94 16.92 -0.93
CA PRO A 590 20.33 15.63 -1.45
C PRO A 590 20.57 14.76 -0.21
N VAL A 591 19.66 13.82 0.03
CA VAL A 591 19.89 12.76 0.99
C VAL A 591 21.18 12.19 0.45
N TYR A 592 22.24 12.26 1.24
CA TYR A 592 23.41 11.43 1.02
C TYR A 592 22.88 10.01 0.93
N ALA A 593 22.57 9.57 -0.28
CA ALA A 593 22.16 8.22 -0.62
C ALA A 593 23.43 7.37 -0.63
N LYS A 594 24.10 7.37 0.51
CA LYS A 594 25.14 6.44 0.91
C LYS A 594 24.84 6.09 2.37
N ALA A 595 23.62 5.66 2.68
CA ALA A 595 23.27 4.97 3.94
C ALA A 595 23.99 3.61 4.13
N LEU A 596 25.07 3.38 3.38
CA LEU A 596 26.03 2.29 3.54
C LEU A 596 27.42 2.80 3.93
N GLN A 597 27.70 4.11 3.87
CA GLN A 597 29.01 4.72 4.15
C GLN A 597 28.95 5.61 5.40
N TRP A 598 29.67 5.27 6.46
CA TRP A 598 29.72 6.06 7.71
C TRP A 598 31.02 5.83 8.48
N PHE A 599 31.40 6.76 9.37
CA PHE A 599 32.58 6.62 10.24
C PHE A 599 32.16 6.19 11.64
N GLY A 600 32.95 5.32 12.26
CA GLY A 600 32.69 4.84 13.62
C GLY A 600 33.96 4.72 14.45
N GLU A 601 33.79 4.69 15.75
CA GLU A 601 34.82 4.48 16.75
C GLU A 601 34.77 3.01 17.22
N ARG A 602 35.82 2.23 16.94
CA ARG A 602 35.86 0.84 17.39
C ARG A 602 36.23 0.77 18.87
N GLN A 603 35.32 0.24 19.66
CA GLN A 603 35.46 0.01 21.09
C GLN A 603 36.27 -1.27 21.36
N GLU A 604 36.83 -1.42 22.57
CA GLU A 604 37.64 -2.58 22.97
C GLU A 604 36.87 -3.92 22.88
N ASN A 605 35.55 -3.90 23.08
CA ASN A 605 34.67 -5.06 22.95
C ASN A 605 34.36 -5.44 21.49
N GLY A 606 34.95 -4.74 20.50
CA GLY A 606 34.74 -4.97 19.08
C GLY A 606 33.52 -4.26 18.47
N GLU A 607 32.68 -3.60 19.28
CA GLU A 607 31.55 -2.78 18.83
C GLU A 607 32.05 -1.54 18.08
N ILE A 608 31.30 -1.11 17.05
CA ILE A 608 31.62 0.10 16.28
C ILE A 608 30.52 1.12 16.56
N LYS A 609 30.84 2.18 17.31
CA LYS A 609 29.92 3.28 17.61
C LYS A 609 29.98 4.35 16.51
N PRO A 610 28.87 4.80 15.91
CA PRO A 610 28.89 5.84 14.89
C PRO A 610 29.46 7.16 15.40
N ILE A 611 30.37 7.76 14.62
CA ILE A 611 30.81 9.14 14.79
C ILE A 611 29.76 10.04 14.11
N SER A 612 29.27 11.05 14.82
CA SER A 612 28.24 11.95 14.29
C SER A 612 28.69 12.64 12.99
N ILE A 613 27.76 12.77 12.05
CA ILE A 613 27.99 13.38 10.73
C ILE A 613 28.53 14.81 10.84
N GLN A 614 28.22 15.54 11.91
CA GLN A 614 28.75 16.90 12.13
C GLN A 614 30.27 16.90 12.34
N TYR A 615 30.81 15.96 13.11
CA TYR A 615 32.25 15.81 13.33
C TYR A 615 32.97 15.33 12.08
N VAL A 616 32.35 14.41 11.32
CA VAL A 616 32.86 13.98 10.01
C VAL A 616 32.99 15.17 9.07
N LEU A 617 31.94 15.98 8.92
CA LEU A 617 31.98 17.16 8.07
C LEU A 617 32.95 18.25 8.57
N GLN A 618 33.11 18.40 9.88
CA GLN A 618 34.09 19.33 10.46
C GLN A 618 35.53 18.87 10.18
N SER A 619 35.82 17.57 10.33
CA SER A 619 37.13 17.00 10.02
C SER A 619 37.51 17.21 8.55
N PHE A 620 36.54 17.15 7.64
CA PHE A 620 36.78 17.27 6.20
C PHE A 620 37.06 18.70 5.76
N ARG A 621 36.57 19.70 6.50
CA ARG A 621 36.87 21.11 6.24
C ARG A 621 38.32 21.48 6.56
N ALA A 622 39.03 20.66 7.35
CA ALA A 622 40.41 20.88 7.74
C ALA A 622 41.44 20.13 6.86
N LEU A 623 40.97 19.34 5.88
CA LEU A 623 41.83 18.48 5.07
C LEU A 623 42.20 19.13 3.73
N GLU A 624 43.48 19.47 3.55
CA GLU A 624 44.03 19.82 2.23
C GLU A 624 44.17 18.54 1.36
N GLY A 625 43.55 18.54 0.17
CA GLY A 625 43.75 17.48 -0.83
C GLY A 625 42.76 16.30 -0.82
N MET A 626 41.59 16.43 -0.17
CA MET A 626 40.46 15.50 -0.34
C MET A 626 39.79 15.70 -1.70
N THR A 627 39.29 14.62 -2.31
CA THR A 627 38.49 14.72 -3.54
C THR A 627 37.18 15.46 -3.25
N MET A 628 37.01 16.63 -3.88
CA MET A 628 35.81 17.46 -3.73
C MET A 628 34.85 17.20 -4.89
N GLN A 629 33.60 16.84 -4.59
CA GLN A 629 32.55 16.83 -5.59
C GLN A 629 31.92 18.23 -5.66
N GLU A 630 32.10 18.90 -6.78
CA GLU A 630 31.47 20.20 -7.02
C GLU A 630 29.99 20.01 -7.31
N THR A 631 29.14 20.64 -6.49
CA THR A 631 27.71 20.76 -6.76
C THR A 631 27.37 22.22 -6.97
N LYS A 632 26.81 22.54 -8.14
CA LYS A 632 26.26 23.87 -8.43
C LYS A 632 24.85 23.95 -7.83
N GLY A 633 24.68 24.73 -6.77
CA GLY A 633 23.35 25.05 -6.24
C GLY A 633 22.63 26.08 -7.11
N GLY A 634 21.29 26.10 -7.07
CA GLY A 634 20.42 26.94 -7.91
C GLY A 634 20.55 28.46 -7.75
N GLY A 635 21.50 28.94 -6.93
CA GLY A 635 21.87 30.36 -6.82
C GLY A 635 23.26 30.69 -7.41
N GLY A 636 23.86 29.79 -8.21
CA GLY A 636 25.17 30.00 -8.83
C GLY A 636 26.38 29.82 -7.91
N ARG A 637 26.16 29.57 -6.61
CA ARG A 637 27.24 29.29 -5.65
C ARG A 637 27.70 27.84 -5.78
N LEU A 638 28.97 27.65 -6.13
CA LEU A 638 29.66 26.36 -6.08
C LEU A 638 29.78 25.91 -4.62
N THR A 639 29.18 24.78 -4.28
CA THR A 639 29.44 24.07 -3.02
C THR A 639 30.24 22.82 -3.32
N ALA A 640 31.51 22.86 -2.95
CA ALA A 640 32.38 21.69 -2.97
C ALA A 640 32.05 20.85 -1.72
N VAL A 641 31.63 19.60 -1.92
CA VAL A 641 31.33 18.67 -0.84
C VAL A 641 32.35 17.52 -0.85
N PRO A 642 32.97 17.17 0.30
CA PRO A 642 33.99 16.12 0.32
C PRO A 642 33.38 14.73 0.05
N ASP A 643 33.97 13.94 -0.86
CA ASP A 643 33.58 12.54 -1.14
C ASP A 643 34.74 11.59 -0.79
N VAL A 644 34.42 10.51 -0.07
CA VAL A 644 35.38 9.46 0.29
C VAL A 644 35.31 8.38 -0.80
N ALA A 645 35.96 8.65 -1.93
CA ALA A 645 35.90 7.82 -3.14
C ALA A 645 37.08 6.87 -3.30
N THR A 646 38.23 7.18 -2.68
CA THR A 646 39.48 6.44 -2.86
C THR A 646 40.08 5.95 -1.54
N GLY A 647 41.02 4.99 -1.62
CA GLY A 647 41.81 4.57 -0.46
C GLY A 647 42.67 5.70 0.12
N LYS A 648 42.98 6.76 -0.65
CA LYS A 648 43.66 7.97 -0.14
C LYS A 648 42.70 8.80 0.73
N ASP A 649 41.46 8.98 0.28
CA ASP A 649 40.43 9.74 1.01
C ASP A 649 40.07 9.07 2.34
N ILE A 650 39.98 7.73 2.37
CA ILE A 650 39.74 6.96 3.60
C ILE A 650 40.85 7.22 4.63
N ARG A 651 42.13 7.28 4.20
CA ARG A 651 43.25 7.57 5.11
C ARG A 651 43.18 8.97 5.68
N LEU A 652 42.98 9.97 4.82
CA LEU A 652 42.89 11.37 5.22
C LEU A 652 41.73 11.58 6.21
N ALA A 653 40.56 11.02 5.91
CA ALA A 653 39.38 11.09 6.76
C ALA A 653 39.58 10.44 8.14
N ILE A 654 40.12 9.21 8.17
CA ILE A 654 40.40 8.51 9.43
C ILE A 654 41.43 9.28 10.27
N ARG A 655 42.48 9.82 9.63
CA ARG A 655 43.50 10.61 10.31
C ARG A 655 42.96 11.90 10.91
N ALA A 656 42.17 12.67 10.16
CA ALA A 656 41.59 13.91 10.68
C ALA A 656 40.63 13.65 11.87
N LEU A 657 39.82 12.60 11.81
CA LEU A 657 38.98 12.21 12.93
C LEU A 657 39.81 11.73 14.13
N THR A 658 40.93 11.05 13.89
CA THR A 658 41.86 10.67 14.96
C THR A 658 42.49 11.90 15.62
N GLU A 659 42.89 12.91 14.83
CA GLU A 659 43.42 14.18 15.32
C GLU A 659 42.36 15.01 16.07
N MET A 660 41.07 14.81 15.78
CA MET A 660 39.94 15.36 16.55
C MET A 660 39.67 14.62 17.87
N GLY A 661 40.43 13.57 18.19
CA GLY A 661 40.36 12.85 19.46
C GLY A 661 39.50 11.58 19.45
N PHE A 662 39.02 11.11 18.29
CA PHE A 662 38.35 9.81 18.18
C PHE A 662 39.38 8.67 18.13
N ALA A 663 39.19 7.61 18.92
CA ALA A 663 40.10 6.47 18.97
C ALA A 663 39.70 5.35 18.00
N ASN A 664 40.65 4.61 17.42
CA ASN A 664 40.34 3.44 16.57
C ASN A 664 39.27 3.70 15.48
N VAL A 665 39.41 4.82 14.77
CA VAL A 665 38.42 5.26 13.78
C VAL A 665 38.39 4.32 12.58
N VAL A 666 37.18 3.90 12.21
CA VAL A 666 36.91 3.03 11.06
C VAL A 666 35.94 3.70 10.10
N PHE A 667 36.06 3.37 8.82
CA PHE A 667 35.10 3.72 7.78
C PHE A 667 34.32 2.48 7.36
N VAL A 668 33.00 2.52 7.40
CA VAL A 668 32.13 1.37 7.08
C VAL A 668 31.49 1.65 5.73
N ALA A 669 31.78 0.82 4.71
CA ALA A 669 31.27 0.96 3.34
C ALA A 669 31.12 -0.42 2.66
N GLY A 670 30.13 -1.20 3.08
CA GLY A 670 29.97 -2.61 2.67
C GLY A 670 31.03 -3.58 3.23
N ARG A 671 32.12 -3.03 3.77
CA ARG A 671 33.20 -3.64 4.56
C ARG A 671 33.63 -2.63 5.64
N VAL A 672 34.40 -3.03 6.63
CA VAL A 672 35.01 -2.10 7.58
C VAL A 672 36.44 -1.81 7.12
N TYR A 673 36.77 -0.54 6.94
CA TYR A 673 38.08 -0.04 6.51
C TYR A 673 38.76 0.68 7.68
N GLU A 674 40.05 0.44 7.85
CA GLU A 674 40.88 1.02 8.90
C GLU A 674 42.27 1.36 8.37
N VAL A 675 43.01 2.24 9.05
CA VAL A 675 44.39 2.58 8.68
C VAL A 675 45.36 1.86 9.61
N LYS A 676 46.18 0.97 9.05
CA LYS A 676 47.24 0.25 9.76
C LYS A 676 48.57 0.46 9.05
N LYS A 677 49.59 0.95 9.77
CA LYS A 677 50.93 1.26 9.21
C LYS A 677 50.83 2.06 7.90
N ASP A 678 50.02 3.13 7.93
CA ASP A 678 49.77 4.04 6.82
C ASP A 678 49.11 3.44 5.56
N LYS A 679 48.57 2.21 5.65
CA LYS A 679 47.82 1.54 4.57
C LYS A 679 46.37 1.31 4.99
N VAL A 680 45.45 1.45 4.04
CA VAL A 680 44.04 1.08 4.25
C VAL A 680 43.91 -0.43 4.15
N THR A 681 43.42 -1.04 5.20
CA THR A 681 43.05 -2.46 5.24
C THR A 681 41.53 -2.59 5.38
N SER A 682 40.95 -3.70 4.91
CA SER A 682 39.50 -3.94 5.04
C SER A 682 39.16 -5.30 5.61
N SER A 683 38.14 -5.36 6.47
CA SER A 683 37.59 -6.58 7.05
C SER A 683 36.10 -6.75 6.71
N GLU A 684 35.55 -7.93 6.96
CA GLU A 684 34.10 -8.15 6.86
C GLU A 684 33.31 -7.34 7.89
N LEU A 685 32.01 -7.16 7.62
CA LEU A 685 31.08 -6.48 8.53
C LEU A 685 30.74 -7.38 9.73
N PRO A 686 30.83 -6.88 10.98
CA PRO A 686 30.34 -7.60 12.14
C PRO A 686 28.85 -7.97 12.02
N ARG A 687 28.48 -9.19 12.43
CA ARG A 687 27.07 -9.61 12.47
C ARG A 687 26.29 -8.70 13.44
N GLY A 688 25.17 -8.15 12.96
CA GLY A 688 24.29 -7.30 13.77
C GLY A 688 24.62 -5.80 13.72
N LEU A 689 25.68 -5.39 13.01
CA LEU A 689 25.98 -3.98 12.80
C LEU A 689 24.86 -3.30 12.01
N ARG A 690 24.15 -2.37 12.64
CA ARG A 690 23.12 -1.54 12.00
C ARG A 690 23.73 -0.19 11.63
N PRO A 691 23.46 0.36 10.42
CA PRO A 691 23.82 1.74 10.15
C PRO A 691 23.14 2.64 11.19
N PRO A 692 23.76 3.77 11.57
CA PRO A 692 23.12 4.73 12.45
C PRO A 692 21.74 5.04 11.89
N ALA A 693 20.71 4.86 12.71
CA ALA A 693 19.39 5.38 12.39
C ALA A 693 19.60 6.87 12.12
N GLY A 694 19.31 7.33 10.89
CA GLY A 694 19.18 8.76 10.66
C GLY A 694 18.27 9.28 11.76
N THR A 695 18.64 10.39 12.40
CA THR A 695 17.91 10.99 13.52
C THR A 695 16.53 11.53 13.12
N GLY A 696 15.83 10.86 12.21
CA GLY A 696 14.39 10.93 12.01
C GLY A 696 13.66 10.22 13.14
N GLY A 697 13.89 10.65 14.38
CA GLY A 697 12.98 10.36 15.47
C GLY A 697 11.68 11.13 15.21
N HIS A 698 10.57 10.41 15.06
CA HIS A 698 9.21 10.94 14.94
C HIS A 698 8.69 11.52 16.27
N ALA A 699 9.43 12.46 16.88
CA ALA A 699 8.83 13.45 17.76
C ALA A 699 8.43 14.64 16.88
N PRO A 700 7.20 15.19 16.96
CA PRO A 700 6.85 16.40 16.23
C PRO A 700 7.77 17.52 16.73
N ALA A 701 8.80 17.87 15.95
CA ALA A 701 9.66 18.99 16.26
C ALA A 701 8.79 20.26 16.35
N LYS A 702 8.92 21.04 17.42
CA LYS A 702 8.39 22.41 17.43
C LYS A 702 9.25 23.23 16.46
N TRP A 703 8.63 23.94 15.52
CA TRP A 703 9.38 24.79 14.59
C TRP A 703 8.62 26.09 14.29
N PHE A 704 9.37 27.14 13.91
CA PHE A 704 8.79 28.44 13.57
C PHE A 704 8.70 28.61 12.06
N GLY A 705 7.64 29.25 11.59
CA GLY A 705 7.41 29.48 10.17
C GLY A 705 6.69 30.79 9.88
N GLU A 706 6.67 31.18 8.62
CA GLU A 706 5.90 32.31 8.11
C GLU A 706 4.63 31.80 7.44
N ARG A 707 3.46 32.21 7.95
CA ARG A 707 2.18 31.88 7.33
C ARG A 707 1.99 32.71 6.05
N GLN A 708 1.82 32.00 4.95
CA GLN A 708 1.57 32.56 3.62
C GLN A 708 0.07 32.83 3.43
N ALA A 709 -0.27 33.62 2.40
CA ALA A 709 -1.67 33.98 2.10
C ALA A 709 -2.53 32.76 1.72
N ASP A 710 -1.94 31.71 1.16
CA ASP A 710 -2.61 30.44 0.84
C ASP A 710 -2.78 29.52 2.07
N GLY A 711 -2.42 30.00 3.27
CA GLY A 711 -2.49 29.26 4.53
C GLY A 711 -1.33 28.28 4.74
N SER A 712 -0.44 28.08 3.77
CA SER A 712 0.78 27.31 3.97
C SER A 712 1.74 28.01 4.92
N ILE A 713 2.63 27.25 5.56
CA ILE A 713 3.59 27.80 6.52
C ILE A 713 4.98 27.44 6.01
N ARG A 714 5.77 28.46 5.67
CA ARG A 714 7.15 28.32 5.22
C ARG A 714 8.07 28.22 6.44
N PRO A 715 8.88 27.17 6.61
CA PRO A 715 9.81 27.09 7.74
C PRO A 715 10.81 28.24 7.77
N ILE A 716 10.99 28.84 8.95
CA ILE A 716 12.07 29.76 9.23
C ILE A 716 13.31 28.93 9.55
N GLY A 717 14.42 29.18 8.84
CA GLY A 717 15.64 28.39 8.97
C GLY A 717 16.20 28.43 10.40
N ALA A 718 16.68 27.28 10.89
CA ALA A 718 17.12 27.09 12.28
C ALA A 718 18.16 28.12 12.77
N ALA A 719 19.01 28.65 11.88
CA ALA A 719 19.96 29.71 12.22
C ALA A 719 19.29 31.03 12.64
N HIS A 720 18.16 31.38 12.00
CA HIS A 720 17.37 32.56 12.36
C HIS A 720 16.63 32.34 13.68
N VAL A 721 16.05 31.14 13.85
CA VAL A 721 15.40 30.74 15.10
C VAL A 721 16.37 30.78 16.27
N ARG A 722 17.60 30.26 16.10
CA ARG A 722 18.63 30.30 17.14
C ARG A 722 19.07 31.72 17.47
N ARG A 723 19.30 32.58 16.47
CA ARG A 723 19.63 34.00 16.72
C ARG A 723 18.53 34.74 17.48
N ALA A 724 17.27 34.48 17.15
CA ALA A 724 16.14 35.05 17.88
C ALA A 724 16.11 34.54 19.33
N LEU A 725 16.36 33.24 19.55
CA LEU A 725 16.43 32.64 20.89
C LEU A 725 17.56 33.24 21.73
N ASP A 726 18.76 33.39 21.16
CA ASP A 726 19.95 33.90 21.84
C ASP A 726 19.79 35.38 22.25
N GLY A 727 18.95 36.14 21.54
CA GLY A 727 18.63 37.53 21.86
C GLY A 727 17.60 37.72 22.97
N LEU A 728 16.93 36.65 23.42
CA LEU A 728 15.87 36.72 24.42
C LEU A 728 16.40 36.43 25.83
N ARG A 729 15.90 37.19 26.81
CA ARG A 729 16.17 36.97 28.24
C ARG A 729 14.93 36.45 28.96
N GLY A 730 15.14 35.63 30.00
CA GLY A 730 14.05 35.12 30.85
C GLY A 730 13.21 34.01 30.22
N LEU A 731 13.79 33.24 29.30
CA LEU A 731 13.20 32.01 28.76
C LEU A 731 13.21 30.89 29.80
N SER A 732 12.26 29.95 29.67
CA SER A 732 12.27 28.71 30.42
C SER A 732 13.57 27.92 30.19
N MET A 733 14.08 27.28 31.24
CA MET A 733 15.29 26.46 31.19
C MET A 733 14.92 24.99 31.41
N ILE A 734 15.56 24.08 30.68
CA ILE A 734 15.41 22.62 30.85
C ILE A 734 16.76 21.96 31.06
N GLU A 735 16.76 20.86 31.79
CA GLU A 735 17.91 19.97 31.88
C GLU A 735 18.06 19.19 30.57
N VAL A 736 19.25 19.29 29.97
CA VAL A 736 19.65 18.49 28.82
C VAL A 736 21.01 17.87 29.07
N ARG A 737 21.18 16.62 28.64
CA ARG A 737 22.50 16.00 28.62
C ARG A 737 23.28 16.52 27.42
N ASN A 738 24.42 17.12 27.68
CA ASN A 738 25.36 17.50 26.63
C ASN A 738 26.04 16.26 26.04
N GLU A 739 26.81 16.45 24.98
CA GLU A 739 27.48 15.38 24.23
C GLU A 739 28.53 14.61 25.06
N ARG A 740 28.91 15.14 26.24
CA ARG A 740 29.80 14.49 27.22
C ARG A 740 29.03 13.73 28.32
N GLY A 741 27.70 13.64 28.21
CA GLY A 741 26.82 13.00 29.19
C GLY A 741 26.55 13.83 30.44
N GLN A 742 27.03 15.07 30.51
CA GLN A 742 26.81 15.97 31.65
C GLN A 742 25.46 16.66 31.53
N THR A 743 24.74 16.75 32.65
CA THR A 743 23.50 17.53 32.73
C THR A 743 23.84 19.02 32.72
N VAL A 744 23.32 19.75 31.75
CA VAL A 744 23.45 21.21 31.63
C VAL A 744 22.06 21.83 31.44
N MET A 745 21.86 23.04 31.97
CA MET A 745 20.62 23.78 31.74
C MET A 745 20.68 24.49 30.38
N ALA A 746 19.68 24.28 29.53
CA ALA A 746 19.55 24.97 28.25
C ALA A 746 18.23 25.76 28.15
N PRO A 747 18.24 26.96 27.52
CA PRO A 747 17.03 27.71 27.27
C PRO A 747 16.13 26.99 26.27
N THR A 748 14.82 27.04 26.49
CA THR A 748 13.81 26.38 25.67
C THR A 748 12.53 27.21 25.54
N VAL A 749 11.75 26.89 24.52
CA VAL A 749 10.43 27.47 24.26
C VAL A 749 9.37 26.49 24.80
N ALA A 750 9.07 26.61 26.09
CA ALA A 750 8.21 25.67 26.80
C ALA A 750 6.83 26.26 27.13
N THR A 751 6.75 27.54 27.47
CA THR A 751 5.51 28.20 27.92
C THR A 751 4.91 29.11 26.85
N GLU A 752 3.63 29.47 26.98
CA GLU A 752 2.99 30.46 26.10
C GLU A 752 3.72 31.82 26.09
N LYS A 753 4.29 32.20 27.23
CA LYS A 753 5.12 33.41 27.34
C LYS A 753 6.36 33.32 26.45
N ASP A 754 7.07 32.19 26.50
CA ASP A 754 8.26 31.94 25.66
C ASP A 754 7.90 31.94 24.18
N ILE A 755 6.77 31.31 23.83
CA ILE A 755 6.27 31.23 22.46
C ILE A 755 5.99 32.65 21.93
N ALA A 756 5.26 33.46 22.69
CA ALA A 756 4.95 34.83 22.30
C ALA A 756 6.22 35.70 22.16
N ALA A 757 7.21 35.52 23.04
CA ALA A 757 8.50 36.21 22.95
C ALA A 757 9.27 35.84 21.67
N MET A 758 9.33 34.55 21.33
CA MET A 758 9.96 34.09 20.10
C MET A 758 9.26 34.59 18.84
N ILE A 759 7.92 34.54 18.79
CA ILE A 759 7.15 35.03 17.65
C ILE A 759 7.40 36.51 17.42
N ARG A 760 7.43 37.32 18.49
CA ARG A 760 7.78 38.75 18.41
C ARG A 760 9.21 38.97 17.91
N SER A 761 10.19 38.29 18.52
CA SER A 761 11.60 38.43 18.12
C SER A 761 11.84 38.06 16.66
N LEU A 762 11.22 37.00 16.17
CA LEU A 762 11.28 36.63 14.76
C LEU A 762 10.54 37.64 13.87
N SER A 763 9.43 38.21 14.33
CA SER A 763 8.73 39.26 13.58
C SER A 763 9.58 40.54 13.46
N GLU A 764 10.27 40.92 14.54
CA GLU A 764 11.25 42.02 14.57
C GLU A 764 12.45 41.75 13.66
N ALA A 765 12.85 40.48 13.51
CA ALA A 765 13.87 40.05 12.56
C ALA A 765 13.40 40.05 11.09
N GLY A 766 12.18 40.51 10.80
CA GLY A 766 11.65 40.73 9.46
C GLY A 766 10.81 39.58 8.88
N PHE A 767 10.55 38.53 9.64
CA PHE A 767 9.65 37.44 9.21
C PHE A 767 8.19 37.85 9.35
N LYS A 768 7.34 37.52 8.37
CA LYS A 768 5.92 37.92 8.35
C LYS A 768 5.02 36.80 8.85
N ASN A 769 3.94 37.18 9.56
CA ASN A 769 2.92 36.24 10.07
C ASN A 769 3.55 35.03 10.77
N VAL A 770 4.45 35.28 11.71
CA VAL A 770 5.23 34.23 12.35
C VAL A 770 4.32 33.35 13.20
N VAL A 771 4.46 32.04 13.01
CA VAL A 771 3.74 31.01 13.75
C VAL A 771 4.72 30.01 14.35
N LEU A 772 4.37 29.45 15.51
CA LEU A 772 5.01 28.25 16.03
C LEU A 772 4.12 27.05 15.74
N VAL A 773 4.68 26.07 15.04
CA VAL A 773 4.04 24.78 14.77
C VAL A 773 4.53 23.78 15.82
N GLY A 774 3.64 23.33 16.69
CA GLY A 774 3.87 22.29 17.69
C GLY A 774 2.77 21.22 17.66
N GLN A 775 2.24 20.82 18.82
CA GLN A 775 0.98 20.04 18.88
C GLN A 775 -0.24 20.87 18.48
N ARG A 776 -0.15 22.18 18.73
CA ARG A 776 -1.06 23.22 18.29
C ARG A 776 -0.26 24.23 17.46
N LEU A 777 -0.95 25.03 16.67
CA LEU A 777 -0.34 26.17 16.00
C LEU A 777 -0.53 27.39 16.89
N TYR A 778 0.54 28.14 17.14
CA TYR A 778 0.50 29.36 17.95
C TYR A 778 0.88 30.57 17.11
N GLU A 779 0.11 31.65 17.21
CA GLU A 779 0.38 32.90 16.49
C GLU A 779 -0.17 34.10 17.28
N ILE A 780 0.32 35.30 16.99
CA ILE A 780 -0.18 36.53 17.62
C ILE A 780 -1.26 37.16 16.74
N ARG A 781 -2.51 37.18 17.22
CA ARG A 781 -3.64 37.88 16.58
C ARG A 781 -4.16 38.97 17.52
N GLY A 782 -4.32 40.19 17.00
CA GLY A 782 -4.81 41.33 17.80
C GLY A 782 -3.95 41.60 19.06
N GLY A 783 -2.64 41.37 18.99
CA GLY A 783 -1.70 41.57 20.10
C GLY A 783 -1.69 40.47 21.17
N LYS A 784 -2.54 39.44 21.06
CA LYS A 784 -2.58 38.30 22.00
C LYS A 784 -2.09 37.02 21.33
N LEU A 785 -1.42 36.16 22.10
CA LEU A 785 -1.10 34.82 21.64
C LEU A 785 -2.41 34.03 21.53
N THR A 786 -2.66 33.48 20.35
CA THR A 786 -3.77 32.58 20.06
C THR A 786 -3.20 31.23 19.68
N SER A 787 -3.91 30.15 20.04
CA SER A 787 -3.57 28.81 19.56
C SER A 787 -4.73 28.18 18.82
N SER A 788 -4.43 27.50 17.71
CA SER A 788 -5.38 26.75 16.90
C SER A 788 -5.00 25.28 16.83
N GLU A 789 -6.01 24.42 16.73
CA GLU A 789 -5.82 22.98 16.64
C GLU A 789 -5.29 22.58 15.28
N ILE A 790 -4.23 21.76 15.32
CA ILE A 790 -3.68 21.11 14.14
C ILE A 790 -4.31 19.73 14.05
N VAL A 791 -5.19 19.53 13.07
CA VAL A 791 -5.74 18.20 12.76
C VAL A 791 -5.20 17.77 11.40
N LYS A 792 -4.50 16.63 11.35
CA LYS A 792 -3.93 16.11 10.11
C LYS A 792 -4.99 15.24 9.41
N PRO A 793 -5.56 15.65 8.25
CA PRO A 793 -6.24 14.68 7.41
C PRO A 793 -5.21 13.64 6.96
N ASP A 794 -5.62 12.38 6.92
CA ASP A 794 -4.78 11.32 6.37
C ASP A 794 -4.26 11.72 4.99
N GLU A 795 -3.00 11.35 4.69
CA GLU A 795 -2.44 11.61 3.38
C GLU A 795 -3.32 10.97 2.30
N ARG A 796 -3.64 11.76 1.27
CA ARG A 796 -4.49 11.31 0.18
C ARG A 796 -3.86 10.11 -0.52
N PRO A 797 -4.56 8.97 -0.60
CA PRO A 797 -4.00 7.81 -1.27
C PRO A 797 -3.73 8.13 -2.74
N SER A 798 -2.55 7.78 -3.21
CA SER A 798 -2.16 7.84 -4.63
C SER A 798 -1.76 6.45 -5.07
N TYR A 799 -2.51 5.81 -5.95
CA TYR A 799 -2.20 4.46 -6.39
C TYR A 799 -1.20 4.51 -7.54
N ALA A 800 0.03 4.09 -7.29
CA ALA A 800 1.09 4.08 -8.29
C ALA A 800 0.77 3.12 -9.45
N VAL A 801 1.12 3.54 -10.65
CA VAL A 801 0.93 2.80 -11.90
C VAL A 801 2.27 2.16 -12.29
N PHE A 802 2.29 0.81 -12.28
CA PHE A 802 3.45 0.00 -12.67
C PHE A 802 3.15 -1.01 -13.78
N HIS A 803 1.90 -1.05 -14.24
CA HIS A 803 1.40 -1.92 -15.31
C HIS A 803 0.96 -1.07 -16.51
N ASN A 804 0.50 -1.75 -17.56
CA ASN A 804 0.13 -1.15 -18.85
C ASN A 804 1.28 -0.39 -19.48
N VAL A 805 2.44 -1.05 -19.48
CA VAL A 805 3.64 -0.53 -20.11
C VAL A 805 3.44 -0.49 -21.61
N ALA A 806 3.52 0.71 -22.18
CA ALA A 806 3.29 1.00 -23.58
C ALA A 806 4.51 0.66 -24.45
N PRO A 807 4.29 0.32 -25.73
CA PRO A 807 5.38 0.16 -26.70
C PRO A 807 6.04 1.52 -27.02
N VAL A 808 7.34 1.46 -27.32
CA VAL A 808 8.20 2.65 -27.54
C VAL A 808 7.77 3.47 -28.76
N GLU A 809 7.21 2.84 -29.78
CA GLU A 809 7.10 3.37 -31.15
C GLU A 809 6.15 4.57 -31.35
N LYS A 810 5.52 5.12 -30.29
CA LYS A 810 4.77 6.41 -30.29
C LYS A 810 4.09 6.77 -28.96
N LYS A 811 4.10 5.89 -27.96
CA LYS A 811 3.27 6.02 -26.76
C LYS A 811 4.05 6.37 -25.49
N THR A 812 5.34 6.68 -25.58
CA THR A 812 6.19 6.97 -24.40
C THR A 812 6.70 8.40 -24.44
N TYR A 813 6.86 9.04 -23.28
CA TYR A 813 7.42 10.40 -23.21
C TYR A 813 8.88 10.43 -23.69
N GLY A 814 9.24 11.43 -24.48
CA GLY A 814 10.56 11.62 -25.05
C GLY A 814 10.88 10.74 -26.27
N ALA A 815 9.90 10.02 -26.84
CA ALA A 815 10.12 9.13 -27.99
C ALA A 815 10.71 9.87 -29.21
N LYS A 816 10.39 11.15 -29.39
CA LYS A 816 10.93 11.99 -30.46
C LYS A 816 12.39 12.40 -30.23
N GLY A 817 12.90 12.33 -28.99
CA GLY A 817 14.24 12.78 -28.62
C GLY A 817 14.35 14.30 -28.49
N SER A 818 15.51 14.81 -28.05
CA SER A 818 15.73 16.24 -27.88
C SER A 818 15.77 16.99 -29.23
N PRO A 819 15.12 18.17 -29.35
CA PRO A 819 14.33 18.87 -28.32
C PRO A 819 12.85 18.47 -28.26
N ASP A 820 12.26 18.00 -29.36
CA ASP A 820 10.80 17.82 -29.50
C ASP A 820 10.17 16.91 -28.44
N GLY A 821 10.87 15.86 -28.03
CA GLY A 821 10.42 14.92 -26.99
C GLY A 821 10.51 15.49 -25.58
N CYS A 822 11.28 16.55 -25.33
CA CYS A 822 11.29 17.22 -24.03
C CYS A 822 9.96 17.95 -23.76
N LEU A 823 9.31 18.44 -24.83
CA LEU A 823 8.03 19.16 -24.75
C LEU A 823 6.86 18.26 -24.33
N ASP A 824 7.01 16.94 -24.41
CA ASP A 824 6.05 15.98 -23.86
C ASP A 824 5.82 16.20 -22.35
N CYS A 825 6.82 16.72 -21.63
CA CYS A 825 6.75 16.99 -20.19
C CYS A 825 6.98 18.46 -19.84
N HIS A 826 7.74 19.22 -20.64
CA HIS A 826 8.16 20.58 -20.32
C HIS A 826 7.41 21.69 -21.06
N SER A 827 6.38 21.35 -21.86
CA SER A 827 5.44 22.38 -22.33
C SER A 827 4.67 22.98 -21.14
N ASP A 828 4.38 24.28 -21.18
CA ASP A 828 3.62 24.99 -20.14
C ASP A 828 2.23 24.37 -19.87
N THR A 829 1.70 23.59 -20.83
CA THR A 829 0.42 22.89 -20.70
C THR A 829 0.58 21.38 -20.48
N ALA A 830 1.80 20.87 -20.35
CA ALA A 830 2.08 19.43 -20.26
C ALA A 830 1.43 18.81 -19.01
N PRO A 831 0.52 17.82 -19.18
CA PRO A 831 -0.18 17.20 -18.06
C PRO A 831 0.76 16.55 -17.03
N PHE A 832 2.01 16.23 -17.39
CA PHE A 832 3.03 15.77 -16.46
C PHE A 832 3.16 16.67 -15.21
N PHE A 833 3.08 18.00 -15.37
CA PHE A 833 3.12 18.96 -14.25
C PHE A 833 1.75 19.59 -13.97
N THR A 834 0.97 19.85 -15.00
CA THR A 834 -0.22 20.72 -14.92
C THR A 834 -1.52 19.99 -14.64
N LYS A 835 -1.55 18.65 -14.69
CA LYS A 835 -2.80 17.91 -14.47
C LYS A 835 -3.40 18.24 -13.10
N LEU A 836 -4.65 18.68 -13.12
CA LEU A 836 -5.34 19.16 -11.92
C LEU A 836 -5.76 18.02 -11.01
N LYS A 837 -5.58 18.20 -9.70
CA LYS A 837 -6.09 17.33 -8.63
C LYS A 837 -7.24 18.06 -7.95
N ILE A 838 -8.39 17.39 -7.79
CA ILE A 838 -9.53 17.92 -7.05
C ILE A 838 -9.20 17.94 -5.56
N LEU A 839 -9.46 19.07 -4.92
CA LEU A 839 -9.20 19.30 -3.50
C LEU A 839 -10.40 18.92 -2.64
N ASN A 840 -11.57 19.49 -2.92
CA ASN A 840 -12.81 19.27 -2.18
C ASN A 840 -13.85 18.65 -3.11
N VAL A 841 -14.31 17.43 -2.81
CA VAL A 841 -15.22 16.67 -3.70
C VAL A 841 -16.58 17.37 -3.79
N GLY A 842 -17.23 17.64 -2.67
CA GLY A 842 -18.58 18.20 -2.62
C GLY A 842 -18.67 19.59 -3.26
N ARG A 843 -17.74 20.49 -2.96
CA ARG A 843 -17.68 21.81 -3.62
C ARG A 843 -17.40 21.70 -5.10
N PHE A 844 -16.48 20.82 -5.51
CA PHE A 844 -16.24 20.56 -6.93
C PHE A 844 -17.52 20.11 -7.63
N LEU A 845 -18.25 19.14 -7.05
CA LEU A 845 -19.52 18.65 -7.59
C LEU A 845 -20.59 19.75 -7.70
N GLY A 846 -20.65 20.67 -6.75
CA GLY A 846 -21.62 21.78 -6.75
C GLY A 846 -21.25 22.95 -7.66
N GLU A 847 -19.97 23.29 -7.80
CA GLU A 847 -19.55 24.57 -8.37
C GLU A 847 -18.81 24.45 -9.71
N ASN A 848 -18.08 23.35 -9.94
CA ASN A 848 -17.11 23.27 -11.04
C ASN A 848 -17.26 22.02 -11.91
N TYR A 849 -18.06 21.04 -11.50
CA TYR A 849 -18.29 19.82 -12.24
C TYR A 849 -18.83 20.08 -13.66
N PRO A 850 -18.34 19.36 -14.70
CA PRO A 850 -17.35 18.28 -14.65
C PRO A 850 -15.90 18.75 -14.83
N THR A 851 -15.62 20.06 -14.82
CA THR A 851 -14.30 20.60 -15.22
C THR A 851 -13.52 21.07 -13.99
N PRO A 852 -12.46 20.36 -13.56
CA PRO A 852 -11.64 20.81 -12.44
C PRO A 852 -11.06 22.20 -12.72
N LYS A 853 -11.18 23.11 -11.75
CA LYS A 853 -10.57 24.45 -11.78
C LYS A 853 -10.41 24.98 -10.35
N GLU A 854 -9.58 26.00 -10.20
CA GLU A 854 -9.43 26.70 -8.92
C GLU A 854 -10.77 27.35 -8.48
N PRO A 855 -11.04 27.44 -7.16
CA PRO A 855 -10.17 27.03 -6.05
C PRO A 855 -10.31 25.54 -5.65
N ASN A 856 -11.25 24.79 -6.25
CA ASN A 856 -11.57 23.42 -5.83
C ASN A 856 -10.65 22.36 -6.46
N ALA A 857 -9.72 22.76 -7.32
CA ALA A 857 -8.67 21.92 -7.87
C ALA A 857 -7.37 22.72 -8.08
N GLU A 858 -6.24 22.03 -8.06
CA GLU A 858 -4.90 22.64 -8.25
C GLU A 858 -4.01 21.78 -9.16
N PRO A 859 -3.03 22.38 -9.86
CA PRO A 859 -1.97 21.63 -10.54
C PRO A 859 -1.23 20.69 -9.60
N GLN A 860 -1.01 19.45 -10.02
CA GLN A 860 -0.32 18.46 -9.20
C GLN A 860 1.06 18.90 -8.72
N MET A 861 1.77 19.68 -9.54
CA MET A 861 3.10 20.22 -9.25
C MET A 861 3.16 21.13 -8.01
N TYR A 862 2.04 21.76 -7.61
CA TYR A 862 2.00 22.60 -6.41
C TYR A 862 2.34 21.79 -5.16
N GLY A 863 1.89 20.53 -5.11
CA GLY A 863 2.24 19.59 -4.04
C GLY A 863 3.73 19.22 -3.98
N TRP A 864 4.52 19.59 -5.00
CA TRP A 864 5.97 19.38 -5.05
C TRP A 864 6.75 20.66 -4.70
N GLY A 865 6.05 21.76 -4.40
CA GLY A 865 6.65 23.08 -4.18
C GLY A 865 7.03 23.80 -5.48
N ILE A 866 6.53 23.35 -6.63
CA ILE A 866 6.78 23.91 -7.95
C ILE A 866 5.54 24.71 -8.38
N ARG A 867 5.73 25.94 -8.87
CA ARG A 867 4.62 26.83 -9.25
C ARG A 867 4.47 27.05 -10.77
N SER A 868 5.48 26.66 -11.55
CA SER A 868 5.46 26.72 -13.02
C SER A 868 6.17 25.50 -13.59
N VAL A 869 5.85 25.13 -14.83
CA VAL A 869 6.55 24.04 -15.52
C VAL A 869 8.04 24.42 -15.65
N PRO A 870 8.97 23.56 -15.23
CA PRO A 870 10.40 23.83 -15.41
C PRO A 870 10.74 23.92 -16.90
N ALA A 871 11.59 24.88 -17.27
CA ALA A 871 12.13 25.00 -18.63
C ALA A 871 12.84 23.70 -19.07
N HIS A 872 12.87 23.45 -20.38
CA HIS A 872 13.44 22.22 -20.93
C HIS A 872 14.93 22.34 -21.29
N GLU A 873 15.43 23.58 -21.34
CA GLU A 873 16.78 23.98 -21.76
C GLU A 873 17.90 23.64 -20.76
#